data_AF-A0A947AQ81-F1
#
_entry.id   AF-A0A947AQ81-F1
#
_cell.length_a   1.000
_cell.length_b   1.000
_cell.length_c   1.000
_cell.angle_alpha   90.00
_cell.angle_beta   90.00
_cell.angle_gamma   90.00
#
_symmetry.space_group_name_H-M   'P 1'
#
loop_
_entity.id
_entity.type
_entity.pdbx_description
1 polymer ?
#
loop_
_entity_poly.entity_id
_entity_poly.type
_entity_poly.pdbx_seq_one_letter_code
_entity_poly.pdbx_strand_id
1 'polypeptide(L)'
;MTKKFDITSTEKLLQRIRQDQASNKSDFSARTLESVEPLSLVTPIDAPVKAAPALRPPMSQEHADVSISAAPEKSQKKTRSRGMLLPFSKNKKITIGIELRRDGICLAMIKASSKVIEHTSVRFVPYDTGPFKDEETLLADLLAAPWFGHFLQKQLGNFCGKIRKPNVWCGIPRESVKMHNVTIPKVPENEIANAVFWSMQKGESFDKDNTIMDFDLVKEIQEDSLTKLLAIVYLARRREIELLVDIFKKMGFTLTGVSTPSVALQNEIRWDHFTCEDESFSRLVLGENKSFIELYYRNTLVFSRDIKTGISSFIDSLMEWAVSRGIILTEEQCRNLILAEDREVASLAGGYGLFTDGETDIFSLDLPAPVRLIRQIERTFDYYQNNFQIPRCSRIYLSGISFFDTGLAGYLSSEIGIPCLVHAPFATLTRPITISQVDNAGGGYRLAASFDMALSEPDLTRNFLVPRAVREKQKQEARVNKISILSTAVILIACTVIFLWQNTQIEEKQASLQIVNSELKKGLFADETQANTVLMTELGKLKENSSRVTKLAERYLPKAVLGQIALSLPPEIKLLRFDLDDQKITTPSKSDQYGIRRITLQGIVTGNRHNMEFILAKYIRKIIQSSFIDSAIVVEKATDIYMNNEVLSFTVQVKAAVDEIKLSEKKKT
;
A
#
# COMPACT_ATOMS: atom_id res chain seq x y z
N MET A 1 58.37 6.32 -19.83
CA MET A 1 57.20 5.47 -20.19
C MET A 1 56.09 5.71 -19.18
N THR A 2 55.19 6.64 -19.47
CA THR A 2 53.96 6.87 -18.70
C THR A 2 52.79 6.31 -19.50
N LYS A 3 52.10 5.31 -18.95
CA LYS A 3 50.96 4.63 -19.59
C LYS A 3 49.77 5.60 -19.67
N LYS A 4 49.30 5.83 -20.90
CA LYS A 4 48.01 6.47 -21.21
C LYS A 4 46.88 5.58 -20.68
N PHE A 5 45.97 6.15 -19.91
CA PHE A 5 44.67 5.56 -19.62
C PHE A 5 43.71 5.94 -20.75
N ASP A 6 43.06 4.93 -21.34
CA ASP A 6 42.02 5.12 -22.33
C ASP A 6 40.74 5.65 -21.66
N ILE A 7 40.29 6.79 -22.14
CA ILE A 7 39.08 7.49 -21.72
C ILE A 7 37.87 6.69 -22.23
N THR A 8 36.93 6.40 -21.33
CA THR A 8 35.73 5.61 -21.62
C THR A 8 34.79 6.30 -22.60
N SER A 9 34.07 5.53 -23.41
CA SER A 9 33.16 6.01 -24.47
C SER A 9 32.12 7.02 -24.00
N THR A 10 31.75 6.97 -22.73
CA THR A 10 30.81 7.88 -22.05
C THR A 10 31.38 9.29 -21.89
N GLU A 11 32.68 9.41 -21.59
CA GLU A 11 33.34 10.71 -21.45
C GLU A 11 33.55 11.40 -22.81
N LYS A 12 33.83 10.63 -23.87
CA LYS A 12 33.86 11.15 -25.25
C LYS A 12 32.50 11.67 -25.70
N LEU A 13 31.40 11.03 -25.28
CA LEU A 13 30.04 11.48 -25.57
C LEU A 13 29.71 12.80 -24.84
N LEU A 14 30.09 12.90 -23.56
CA LEU A 14 29.90 14.11 -22.75
C LEU A 14 30.74 15.30 -23.26
N GLN A 15 31.93 15.04 -23.80
CA GLN A 15 32.76 16.08 -24.42
C GLN A 15 32.14 16.60 -25.73
N ARG A 16 31.53 15.73 -26.53
CA ARG A 16 30.79 16.12 -27.75
C ARG A 16 29.56 16.97 -27.44
N ILE A 17 28.77 16.56 -26.44
CA ILE A 17 27.59 17.32 -25.99
C ILE A 17 27.98 18.71 -25.48
N ARG A 18 29.13 18.84 -24.80
CA ARG A 18 29.64 20.14 -24.34
C ARG A 18 30.15 21.03 -25.49
N GLN A 19 30.72 20.46 -26.55
CA GLN A 19 31.12 21.22 -27.75
C GLN A 19 29.90 21.71 -28.55
N ASP A 20 28.86 20.89 -28.70
CA ASP A 20 27.64 21.25 -29.42
C ASP A 20 26.81 22.33 -28.68
N GLN A 21 26.89 22.38 -27.34
CA GLN A 21 26.26 23.46 -26.57
C GLN A 21 27.02 24.79 -26.62
N ALA A 22 28.31 24.78 -26.96
CA ALA A 22 29.10 25.99 -27.10
C ALA A 22 28.94 26.64 -28.49
N SER A 23 28.71 25.86 -29.55
CA SER A 23 28.45 26.38 -30.90
C SER A 23 27.04 26.96 -31.07
N ASN A 24 26.03 26.41 -30.38
CA ASN A 24 24.64 26.88 -30.48
C ASN A 24 24.34 28.18 -29.73
N LYS A 25 25.29 28.71 -28.94
CA LYS A 25 25.10 29.96 -28.19
C LYS A 25 25.50 31.23 -28.95
N SER A 26 26.14 31.13 -30.11
CA SER A 26 26.57 32.31 -30.89
C SER A 26 25.57 32.80 -31.94
N ASP A 27 24.51 32.04 -32.26
CA ASP A 27 23.65 32.33 -33.41
C ASP A 27 22.28 32.96 -33.08
N PHE A 28 21.98 33.25 -31.81
CA PHE A 28 20.61 33.67 -31.39
C PHE A 28 20.48 35.13 -30.93
N SER A 29 21.35 36.04 -31.40
CA SER A 29 21.19 37.49 -31.15
C SER A 29 21.10 38.29 -32.45
N ALA A 30 20.05 38.08 -33.24
CA ALA A 30 19.53 39.09 -34.16
C ALA A 30 18.21 38.63 -34.80
N ARG A 31 17.08 39.20 -34.36
CA ARG A 31 16.06 39.84 -35.22
C ARG A 31 14.82 40.21 -34.42
N THR A 32 14.43 41.47 -34.60
CA THR A 32 13.29 42.16 -34.01
C THR A 32 12.22 42.36 -35.09
N LEU A 33 10.95 42.43 -34.65
CA LEU A 33 9.77 43.06 -35.28
C LEU A 33 9.20 42.43 -36.57
N GLU A 34 7.93 41.98 -36.52
CA GLU A 34 6.81 42.70 -37.13
C GLU A 34 5.45 42.05 -36.84
N SER A 35 4.46 42.93 -36.65
CA SER A 35 3.04 42.71 -36.37
C SER A 35 2.23 42.39 -37.63
N VAL A 36 1.24 41.50 -37.54
CA VAL A 36 0.18 41.36 -38.56
C VAL A 36 -1.17 41.15 -37.86
N GLU A 37 -2.10 42.08 -38.09
CA GLU A 37 -3.52 41.99 -37.77
C GLU A 37 -4.26 41.02 -38.73
N PRO A 38 -5.34 40.35 -38.29
CA PRO A 38 -6.12 39.47 -39.15
C PRO A 38 -7.27 40.20 -39.88
N LEU A 39 -7.41 39.83 -41.15
CA LEU A 39 -8.45 40.24 -42.09
C LEU A 39 -9.83 39.70 -41.68
N SER A 40 -10.84 40.57 -41.74
CA SER A 40 -12.26 40.29 -41.62
C SER A 40 -12.83 39.64 -42.88
N LEU A 41 -13.73 38.66 -42.72
CA LEU A 41 -14.66 38.24 -43.77
C LEU A 41 -15.96 37.73 -43.13
N VAL A 42 -16.96 38.61 -43.17
CA VAL A 42 -18.38 38.35 -42.91
C VAL A 42 -19.00 37.81 -44.20
N THR A 43 -19.79 36.73 -44.13
CA THR A 43 -20.95 36.54 -45.01
C THR A 43 -22.11 35.93 -44.20
N PRO A 44 -23.36 36.41 -44.40
CA PRO A 44 -24.53 35.96 -43.64
C PRO A 44 -25.31 34.86 -44.38
N ILE A 45 -25.90 33.92 -43.65
CA ILE A 45 -26.94 33.02 -44.16
C ILE A 45 -28.09 33.00 -43.13
N ASP A 46 -29.14 33.74 -43.46
CA ASP A 46 -30.48 33.61 -42.87
C ASP A 46 -31.24 32.46 -43.56
N ALA A 47 -31.80 31.54 -42.76
CA ALA A 47 -33.01 30.79 -43.13
C ALA A 47 -33.72 30.30 -41.85
N PRO A 48 -35.05 30.48 -41.71
CA PRO A 48 -35.77 30.24 -40.46
C PRO A 48 -36.27 28.79 -40.35
N VAL A 49 -36.11 28.18 -39.18
CA VAL A 49 -36.70 26.86 -38.86
C VAL A 49 -37.94 27.03 -37.97
N LYS A 50 -39.05 26.50 -38.47
CA LYS A 50 -40.41 26.51 -37.87
C LYS A 50 -40.48 25.73 -36.55
N ALA A 51 -41.22 26.30 -35.60
CA ALA A 51 -41.70 25.67 -34.38
C ALA A 51 -42.80 24.61 -34.64
N ALA A 52 -42.79 23.54 -33.84
CA ALA A 52 -43.87 22.56 -33.72
C ALA A 52 -44.38 22.51 -32.25
N PRO A 53 -45.66 22.18 -32.01
CA PRO A 53 -46.39 22.61 -30.82
C PRO A 53 -46.37 21.61 -29.64
N ALA A 54 -46.64 22.16 -28.45
CA ALA A 54 -46.76 21.47 -27.17
C ALA A 54 -48.00 20.56 -27.07
N LEU A 55 -47.79 19.34 -26.58
CA LEU A 55 -48.83 18.39 -26.19
C LEU A 55 -49.05 18.45 -24.67
N ARG A 56 -50.29 18.75 -24.27
CA ARG A 56 -50.79 18.62 -22.89
C ARG A 56 -51.07 17.14 -22.55
N PRO A 57 -50.87 16.68 -21.31
CA PRO A 57 -51.47 15.44 -20.82
C PRO A 57 -52.88 15.68 -20.23
N PRO A 58 -53.80 14.69 -20.26
CA PRO A 58 -55.14 14.83 -19.70
C PRO A 58 -55.21 14.44 -18.21
N MET A 59 -56.08 15.14 -17.48
CA MET A 59 -56.64 14.78 -16.17
C MET A 59 -57.94 14.00 -16.35
N SER A 60 -58.13 12.93 -15.55
CA SER A 60 -59.39 12.35 -15.04
C SER A 60 -59.04 10.98 -14.42
N GLN A 61 -59.58 10.45 -13.33
CA GLN A 61 -60.68 10.79 -12.43
C GLN A 61 -60.58 9.85 -11.20
N GLU A 62 -61.25 10.23 -10.11
CA GLU A 62 -61.47 9.48 -8.87
C GLU A 62 -62.16 8.12 -9.06
N HIS A 63 -61.98 7.19 -8.11
CA HIS A 63 -63.09 6.58 -7.36
C HIS A 63 -62.63 5.63 -6.22
N ALA A 64 -63.15 5.93 -5.03
CA ALA A 64 -63.84 5.07 -4.05
C ALA A 64 -63.09 4.03 -3.17
N ASP A 65 -63.34 4.22 -1.87
CA ASP A 65 -63.17 3.34 -0.72
C ASP A 65 -63.80 1.95 -0.85
N VAL A 66 -63.14 0.93 -0.27
CA VAL A 66 -63.82 -0.15 0.49
C VAL A 66 -62.94 -0.58 1.67
N SER A 67 -63.53 -0.51 2.85
CA SER A 67 -63.04 -1.00 4.14
C SER A 67 -63.62 -2.39 4.44
N ILE A 68 -62.81 -3.38 4.87
CA ILE A 68 -63.30 -4.56 5.61
C ILE A 68 -62.26 -5.04 6.66
N SER A 69 -62.64 -4.83 7.92
CA SER A 69 -62.60 -5.68 9.13
C SER A 69 -61.54 -6.78 9.35
N ALA A 70 -61.18 -6.93 10.63
CA ALA A 70 -60.14 -7.78 11.21
C ALA A 70 -60.60 -9.17 11.74
N ALA A 71 -59.60 -10.08 11.83
CA ALA A 71 -59.40 -11.23 12.75
C ALA A 71 -60.30 -12.49 12.63
N PRO A 72 -59.87 -13.72 13.07
CA PRO A 72 -58.79 -14.05 14.03
C PRO A 72 -57.86 -15.25 13.69
N GLU A 73 -56.91 -15.47 14.63
CA GLU A 73 -55.83 -16.46 14.72
C GLU A 73 -56.18 -17.95 14.48
N LYS A 74 -55.19 -18.72 14.00
CA LYS A 74 -54.92 -20.11 14.46
C LYS A 74 -53.44 -20.48 14.36
N SER A 75 -52.92 -20.97 15.47
CA SER A 75 -51.56 -21.46 15.69
C SER A 75 -51.28 -22.82 15.03
N GLN A 76 -50.13 -23.01 14.41
CA GLN A 76 -49.46 -24.32 14.30
C GLN A 76 -47.94 -24.21 14.42
N LYS A 77 -47.35 -25.19 15.10
CA LYS A 77 -45.98 -25.25 15.65
C LYS A 77 -44.95 -25.84 14.67
N LYS A 78 -43.72 -25.32 14.81
CA LYS A 78 -42.37 -25.93 14.67
C LYS A 78 -41.89 -26.38 13.28
N THR A 79 -40.77 -25.79 12.85
CA THR A 79 -39.50 -26.53 12.65
C THR A 79 -38.30 -25.59 12.65
N ARG A 80 -37.27 -25.93 13.46
CA ARG A 80 -35.92 -25.38 13.38
C ARG A 80 -35.29 -25.80 12.04
N SER A 81 -34.69 -24.88 11.29
CA SER A 81 -33.29 -24.99 10.86
C SER A 81 -32.87 -23.82 9.96
N ARG A 82 -31.57 -23.51 10.05
CA ARG A 82 -30.71 -22.82 9.07
C ARG A 82 -30.76 -21.29 8.97
N GLY A 83 -29.65 -20.70 9.45
CA GLY A 83 -28.99 -19.59 8.77
C GLY A 83 -29.48 -18.20 9.11
N MET A 84 -29.37 -17.78 10.38
CA MET A 84 -29.42 -16.37 10.71
C MET A 84 -28.14 -15.69 10.19
N LEU A 85 -28.19 -15.23 8.94
CA LEU A 85 -27.40 -14.08 8.51
C LEU A 85 -27.88 -12.91 9.37
N LEU A 86 -27.17 -12.66 10.48
CA LEU A 86 -27.30 -11.42 11.23
C LEU A 86 -27.17 -10.28 10.22
N PRO A 87 -28.16 -9.38 10.09
CA PRO A 87 -27.93 -8.15 9.37
C PRO A 87 -26.87 -7.41 10.18
N PHE A 88 -25.67 -7.27 9.63
CA PHE A 88 -24.67 -6.36 10.19
C PHE A 88 -25.31 -4.97 10.22
N SER A 89 -25.84 -4.60 11.38
CA SER A 89 -26.25 -3.23 11.66
C SER A 89 -25.03 -2.35 11.37
N LYS A 90 -25.10 -1.55 10.29
CA LYS A 90 -24.07 -0.56 10.01
C LYS A 90 -24.02 0.37 11.21
N ASN A 91 -22.98 0.23 12.05
CA ASN A 91 -22.78 1.11 13.20
C ASN A 91 -22.88 2.56 12.74
N LYS A 92 -23.75 3.33 13.39
CA LYS A 92 -23.88 4.77 13.16
C LYS A 92 -22.51 5.41 13.39
N LYS A 93 -21.91 5.96 12.35
CA LYS A 93 -20.62 6.64 12.45
C LYS A 93 -20.87 8.06 12.92
N ILE A 94 -20.17 8.45 13.99
CA ILE A 94 -20.10 9.83 14.43
C ILE A 94 -18.75 10.37 13.98
N THR A 95 -18.80 11.46 13.22
CA THR A 95 -17.61 12.16 12.72
C THR A 95 -17.59 13.57 13.29
N ILE A 96 -16.43 14.00 13.73
CA ILE A 96 -16.16 15.34 14.24
C ILE A 96 -15.19 16.00 13.26
N GLY A 97 -15.61 17.13 12.71
CA GLY A 97 -14.78 18.03 11.93
C GLY A 97 -14.31 19.18 12.79
N ILE A 98 -13.03 19.50 12.69
CA ILE A 98 -12.38 20.61 13.39
C ILE A 98 -11.77 21.50 12.32
N GLU A 99 -11.92 22.81 12.44
CA GLU A 99 -11.21 23.78 11.61
C GLU A 99 -10.44 24.73 12.53
N LEU A 100 -9.14 24.88 12.25
CA LEU A 100 -8.27 25.83 12.93
C LEU A 100 -8.27 27.16 12.17
N ARG A 101 -8.67 28.25 12.83
CA ARG A 101 -8.74 29.59 12.26
C ARG A 101 -7.88 30.55 13.07
N ARG A 102 -7.70 31.77 12.57
CA ARG A 102 -6.93 32.80 13.30
C ARG A 102 -7.61 33.24 14.59
N ASP A 103 -8.94 33.24 14.62
CA ASP A 103 -9.77 33.82 15.69
C ASP A 103 -10.34 32.77 16.66
N GLY A 104 -10.16 31.48 16.36
CA GLY A 104 -10.67 30.40 17.18
C GLY A 104 -10.70 29.06 16.45
N ILE A 105 -11.42 28.10 17.02
CA ILE A 105 -11.70 26.81 16.38
C ILE A 105 -13.19 26.70 16.03
N CYS A 106 -13.47 26.10 14.88
CA CYS A 106 -14.82 25.67 14.53
C CYS A 106 -14.91 24.15 14.70
N LEU A 107 -15.98 23.70 15.34
CA LEU A 107 -16.28 22.30 15.58
C LEU A 107 -17.61 21.95 14.90
N ALA A 108 -17.65 20.83 14.21
CA ALA A 108 -18.88 20.24 13.71
C ALA A 108 -18.91 18.75 14.06
N MET A 109 -20.08 18.24 14.38
CA MET A 109 -20.33 16.85 14.66
C MET A 109 -21.50 16.39 13.81
N ILE A 110 -21.27 15.33 13.04
CA ILE A 110 -22.27 14.69 12.20
C ILE A 110 -22.44 13.25 12.65
N LYS A 111 -23.69 12.86 12.85
CA LYS A 111 -24.09 11.47 13.02
C LYS A 111 -24.91 11.07 11.80
N ALA A 112 -24.37 10.15 11.01
CA ALA A 112 -25.01 9.75 9.76
C ALA A 112 -25.26 8.24 9.68
N SER A 113 -26.31 7.90 8.92
CA SER A 113 -26.66 6.53 8.53
C SER A 113 -26.96 6.51 7.05
N SER A 114 -26.16 5.77 6.27
CA SER A 114 -26.36 5.58 4.81
C SER A 114 -26.63 6.90 4.05
N LYS A 115 -25.72 7.88 4.17
CA LYS A 115 -25.80 9.25 3.63
C LYS A 115 -26.90 10.16 4.17
N VAL A 116 -27.77 9.68 5.06
CA VAL A 116 -28.73 10.53 5.77
C VAL A 116 -28.11 11.06 7.05
N ILE A 117 -28.04 12.38 7.19
CA ILE A 117 -27.58 13.05 8.40
C ILE A 117 -28.71 13.02 9.43
N GLU A 118 -28.52 12.27 10.52
CA GLU A 118 -29.52 12.13 11.58
C GLU A 118 -29.43 13.26 12.59
N HIS A 119 -28.23 13.78 12.83
CA HIS A 119 -27.97 14.82 13.82
C HIS A 119 -26.70 15.60 13.43
N THR A 120 -26.82 16.92 13.55
CA THR A 120 -25.72 17.87 13.37
C THR A 120 -25.61 18.77 14.59
N SER A 121 -24.40 18.95 15.11
CA SER A 121 -24.08 19.97 16.11
C SER A 121 -22.87 20.74 15.62
N VAL A 122 -22.89 22.06 15.77
CA VAL A 122 -21.80 22.94 15.36
C VAL A 122 -21.53 23.95 16.47
N ARG A 123 -20.26 24.36 16.61
CA ARG A 123 -19.81 25.31 17.64
C ARG A 123 -18.58 26.06 17.17
N PHE A 124 -18.59 27.39 17.31
CA PHE A 124 -17.38 28.20 17.26
C PHE A 124 -16.87 28.46 18.68
N VAL A 125 -15.56 28.41 18.88
CA VAL A 125 -14.92 28.75 20.15
C VAL A 125 -13.75 29.70 19.89
N PRO A 126 -13.81 30.96 20.34
CA PRO A 126 -12.71 31.90 20.17
C PRO A 126 -11.49 31.53 21.02
N TYR A 127 -10.31 32.00 20.63
CA TYR A 127 -9.12 31.91 21.47
C TYR A 127 -9.11 33.02 22.53
N ASP A 128 -8.71 32.67 23.76
CA ASP A 128 -8.58 33.64 24.86
C ASP A 128 -7.50 34.71 24.58
N THR A 129 -6.55 34.42 23.69
CA THR A 129 -5.47 35.33 23.29
C THR A 129 -5.88 36.36 22.24
N GLY A 130 -7.11 36.28 21.72
CA GLY A 130 -7.53 37.02 20.54
C GLY A 130 -6.98 36.43 19.23
N PRO A 131 -7.25 37.07 18.09
CA PRO A 131 -6.91 36.53 16.78
C PRO A 131 -5.41 36.63 16.49
N PHE A 132 -4.86 35.56 15.90
CA PHE A 132 -3.50 35.55 15.36
C PHE A 132 -3.38 36.53 14.18
N LYS A 133 -2.23 37.21 14.11
CA LYS A 133 -1.97 38.24 13.09
C LYS A 133 -1.56 37.63 11.75
N ASP A 134 -0.67 36.64 11.78
CA ASP A 134 -0.12 36.01 10.59
C ASP A 134 -0.84 34.67 10.32
N GLU A 135 -1.40 34.55 9.12
CA GLU A 135 -2.10 33.34 8.68
C GLU A 135 -1.12 32.26 8.17
N GLU A 136 0.08 32.65 7.70
CA GLU A 136 1.07 31.71 7.18
C GLU A 136 1.75 30.90 8.30
N THR A 137 1.91 31.50 9.47
CA THR A 137 2.49 30.87 10.66
C THR A 137 1.46 30.31 11.63
N LEU A 138 0.16 30.52 11.37
CA LEU A 138 -0.94 30.17 12.28
C LEU A 138 -0.82 28.74 12.85
N LEU A 139 -0.60 27.74 11.99
CA LEU A 139 -0.50 26.36 12.46
C LEU A 139 0.74 26.16 13.35
N ALA A 140 1.90 26.68 12.95
CA ALA A 140 3.13 26.59 13.73
C ALA A 140 2.97 27.24 15.10
N ASP A 141 2.38 28.44 15.14
CA ASP A 141 2.18 29.20 16.37
C ASP A 141 1.20 28.51 17.32
N LEU A 142 0.11 27.95 16.79
CA LEU A 142 -0.83 27.13 17.58
C LEU A 142 -0.15 25.88 18.15
N LEU A 143 0.65 25.17 17.34
CA LEU A 143 1.34 23.96 17.77
C LEU A 143 2.45 24.25 18.80
N ALA A 144 3.08 25.42 18.73
CA ALA A 144 4.08 25.87 19.69
C ALA A 144 3.48 26.38 21.01
N ALA A 145 2.23 26.84 20.98
CA ALA A 145 1.55 27.40 22.14
C ALA A 145 1.29 26.33 23.24
N PRO A 146 1.85 26.48 24.45
CA PRO A 146 1.67 25.50 25.54
C PRO A 146 0.21 25.30 25.96
N TRP A 147 -0.62 26.32 25.79
CA TRP A 147 -2.04 26.30 26.15
C TRP A 147 -2.91 25.54 25.14
N PHE A 148 -2.46 25.38 23.89
CA PHE A 148 -3.32 24.92 22.79
C PHE A 148 -3.81 23.49 22.99
N GLY A 149 -2.93 22.57 23.43
CA GLY A 149 -3.33 21.20 23.72
C GLY A 149 -4.39 21.11 24.82
N HIS A 150 -4.23 21.84 25.93
CA HIS A 150 -5.22 21.85 27.01
C HIS A 150 -6.54 22.50 26.58
N PHE A 151 -6.47 23.60 25.83
CA PHE A 151 -7.63 24.25 25.24
C PHE A 151 -8.42 23.27 24.36
N LEU A 152 -7.75 22.60 23.41
CA LEU A 152 -8.38 21.67 22.49
C LEU A 152 -8.97 20.46 23.23
N GLN A 153 -8.28 19.94 24.25
CA GLN A 153 -8.79 18.85 25.10
C GLN A 153 -10.09 19.24 25.80
N LYS A 154 -10.12 20.42 26.42
CA LYS A 154 -11.30 20.95 27.12
C LYS A 154 -12.48 21.12 26.15
N GLN A 155 -12.24 21.75 25.00
CA GLN A 155 -13.32 22.01 24.05
C GLN A 155 -13.85 20.73 23.39
N LEU A 156 -12.97 19.82 22.97
CA LEU A 156 -13.38 18.54 22.40
C LEU A 156 -14.05 17.63 23.43
N GLY A 157 -13.56 17.58 24.67
CA GLY A 157 -14.19 16.82 25.74
C GLY A 157 -15.63 17.29 25.99
N ASN A 158 -15.82 18.61 26.09
CA ASN A 158 -17.14 19.21 26.27
C ASN A 158 -18.05 19.01 25.05
N PHE A 159 -17.50 19.06 23.84
CA PHE A 159 -18.28 18.91 22.60
C PHE A 159 -18.66 17.45 22.33
N CYS A 160 -17.78 16.49 22.61
CA CYS A 160 -18.04 15.05 22.45
C CYS A 160 -18.97 14.49 23.53
N GLY A 161 -18.96 15.06 24.74
CA GLY A 161 -19.72 14.54 25.87
C GLY A 161 -19.41 13.07 26.15
N LYS A 162 -20.42 12.20 26.07
CA LYS A 162 -20.31 10.75 26.35
C LYS A 162 -19.92 9.91 25.12
N ILE A 163 -19.66 10.52 23.96
CA ILE A 163 -19.37 9.79 22.73
C ILE A 163 -18.02 9.08 22.85
N ARG A 164 -18.02 7.77 22.56
CA ARG A 164 -16.81 6.94 22.60
C ARG A 164 -16.26 6.72 21.19
N LYS A 165 -14.97 7.04 21.01
CA LYS A 165 -14.22 6.82 19.75
C LYS A 165 -14.89 7.42 18.50
N PRO A 166 -15.17 8.74 18.46
CA PRO A 166 -15.61 9.38 17.23
C PRO A 166 -14.50 9.33 16.16
N ASN A 167 -14.88 9.39 14.89
CA ASN A 167 -13.93 9.71 13.83
C ASN A 167 -13.61 11.20 13.94
N VAL A 168 -12.33 11.58 13.98
CA VAL A 168 -11.93 12.98 14.14
C VAL A 168 -11.12 13.42 12.93
N TRP A 169 -11.58 14.47 12.26
CA TRP A 169 -10.91 15.12 11.15
C TRP A 169 -10.52 16.53 11.54
N CYS A 170 -9.27 16.89 11.28
CA CYS A 170 -8.76 18.23 11.52
C CYS A 170 -8.42 18.91 10.19
N GLY A 171 -9.06 20.03 9.93
CA GLY A 171 -8.74 20.98 8.89
C GLY A 171 -7.63 21.90 9.36
N ILE A 172 -6.45 21.77 8.75
CA ILE A 172 -5.35 22.71 8.96
C ILE A 172 -5.59 23.99 8.14
N PRO A 173 -5.01 25.14 8.54
CA PRO A 173 -5.10 26.38 7.78
C PRO A 173 -4.68 26.18 6.32
N ARG A 174 -5.36 26.88 5.40
CA ARG A 174 -5.12 26.77 3.95
C ARG A 174 -3.66 27.09 3.60
N GLU A 175 -3.12 28.09 4.26
CA GLU A 175 -1.75 28.60 4.12
C GLU A 175 -0.69 27.56 4.53
N SER A 176 -1.06 26.55 5.31
CA SER A 176 -0.17 25.45 5.70
C SER A 176 0.01 24.40 4.59
N VAL A 177 -0.72 24.53 3.48
CA VAL A 177 -0.63 23.62 2.33
C VAL A 177 -0.43 24.40 1.04
N LYS A 178 0.71 24.18 0.38
CA LYS A 178 0.94 24.71 -0.95
C LYS A 178 0.29 23.82 -2.00
N MET A 179 -0.28 24.44 -3.03
CA MET A 179 -0.94 23.75 -4.13
C MET A 179 -0.28 24.11 -5.46
N HIS A 180 0.01 23.10 -6.29
CA HIS A 180 0.65 23.28 -7.59
C HIS A 180 -0.02 22.46 -8.67
N ASN A 181 -0.28 23.07 -9.82
CA ASN A 181 -0.66 22.34 -11.02
C ASN A 181 0.59 21.80 -11.71
N VAL A 182 0.60 20.51 -11.98
CA VAL A 182 1.72 19.82 -12.63
C VAL A 182 1.18 18.98 -13.77
N THR A 183 1.85 19.06 -14.92
CA THR A 183 1.52 18.23 -16.08
C THR A 183 2.56 17.14 -16.26
N ILE A 184 2.11 15.88 -16.38
CA ILE A 184 2.98 14.72 -16.55
C ILE A 184 2.66 13.99 -17.87
N PRO A 185 3.62 13.28 -18.49
CA PRO A 185 3.31 12.40 -19.60
C PRO A 185 2.35 11.27 -19.17
N LYS A 186 1.61 10.70 -20.13
CA LYS A 186 0.76 9.54 -19.87
C LYS A 186 1.64 8.31 -19.58
N VAL A 187 1.60 7.84 -18.34
CA VAL A 187 2.39 6.71 -17.82
C VAL A 187 1.47 5.67 -17.17
N PRO A 188 1.91 4.41 -16.97
CA PRO A 188 1.15 3.40 -16.23
C PRO A 188 0.77 3.87 -14.82
N GLU A 189 -0.37 3.40 -14.29
CA GLU A 189 -0.91 3.87 -12.99
C GLU A 189 0.09 3.79 -11.82
N ASN A 190 0.91 2.74 -11.77
CA ASN A 190 1.93 2.54 -10.75
C ASN A 190 3.11 3.53 -10.83
N GLU A 191 3.30 4.20 -11.98
CA GLU A 191 4.37 5.18 -12.20
C GLU A 191 3.89 6.62 -12.05
N ILE A 192 2.57 6.86 -12.02
CA ILE A 192 1.98 8.22 -11.93
C ILE A 192 2.54 8.97 -10.72
N ALA A 193 2.55 8.36 -9.54
CA ALA A 193 3.03 9.02 -8.33
C ALA A 193 4.50 9.45 -8.44
N ASN A 194 5.34 8.64 -9.09
CA ASN A 194 6.75 8.95 -9.34
C ASN A 194 6.88 10.08 -10.38
N ALA A 195 6.11 10.02 -11.47
CA ALA A 195 6.09 11.06 -12.50
C ALA A 195 5.64 12.42 -11.94
N VAL A 196 4.61 12.45 -11.08
CA VAL A 196 4.17 13.65 -10.37
C VAL A 196 5.28 14.18 -9.46
N PHE A 197 5.91 13.31 -8.66
CA PHE A 197 7.01 13.70 -7.77
C PHE A 197 8.14 14.40 -8.53
N TRP A 198 8.66 13.79 -9.60
CA TRP A 198 9.77 14.36 -10.37
C TRP A 198 9.38 15.64 -11.10
N SER A 199 8.15 15.71 -11.63
CA SER A 199 7.66 16.90 -12.32
C SER A 199 7.48 18.06 -11.34
N MET A 200 7.01 17.79 -10.12
CA MET A 200 6.95 18.77 -9.03
C MET A 200 8.36 19.21 -8.61
N GLN A 201 9.28 18.28 -8.35
CA GLN A 201 10.66 18.58 -7.94
C GLN A 201 11.42 19.42 -8.97
N LYS A 202 11.11 19.24 -10.27
CA LYS A 202 11.68 20.05 -11.36
C LYS A 202 11.13 21.49 -11.36
N GLY A 203 9.85 21.67 -11.00
CA GLY A 203 9.18 22.96 -10.97
C GLY A 203 9.49 23.79 -9.71
N GLU A 204 9.43 23.17 -8.52
CA GLU A 204 9.80 23.76 -7.24
C GLU A 204 10.58 22.74 -6.41
N SER A 205 11.79 23.11 -6.00
CA SER A 205 12.59 22.24 -5.12
C SER A 205 12.02 22.28 -3.70
N PHE A 206 11.63 21.12 -3.19
CA PHE A 206 11.22 20.95 -1.79
C PHE A 206 11.98 19.81 -1.12
N ASP A 207 12.00 19.83 0.22
CA ASP A 207 12.61 18.77 1.02
C ASP A 207 11.65 17.58 1.14
N LYS A 208 11.97 16.48 0.47
CA LYS A 208 11.17 15.24 0.46
C LYS A 208 11.01 14.60 1.85
N ASP A 209 11.96 14.82 2.76
CA ASP A 209 11.98 14.17 4.07
C ASP A 209 11.14 14.98 5.08
N ASN A 210 11.08 16.31 4.90
CA ASN A 210 10.29 17.22 5.74
C ASN A 210 8.95 17.64 5.14
N THR A 211 8.63 17.20 3.93
CA THR A 211 7.37 17.52 3.24
C THR A 211 6.54 16.27 3.00
N ILE A 212 5.24 16.38 3.25
CA ILE A 212 4.24 15.41 2.82
C ILE A 212 3.71 15.90 1.48
N MET A 213 3.92 15.10 0.43
CA MET A 213 3.35 15.33 -0.89
C MET A 213 2.17 14.40 -1.13
N ASP A 214 1.07 14.96 -1.61
CA ASP A 214 -0.08 14.21 -2.11
C ASP A 214 -0.60 14.86 -3.41
N PHE A 215 -1.42 14.18 -4.20
CA PHE A 215 -1.90 14.76 -5.48
C PHE A 215 -3.20 14.13 -5.98
N ASP A 216 -4.06 14.91 -6.64
CA ASP A 216 -5.22 14.44 -7.42
C ASP A 216 -4.93 14.54 -8.92
N LEU A 217 -5.42 13.56 -9.69
CA LEU A 217 -5.47 13.65 -11.14
C LEU A 217 -6.75 14.38 -11.54
N VAL A 218 -6.62 15.39 -12.40
CA VAL A 218 -7.73 16.26 -12.80
C VAL A 218 -8.30 15.81 -14.14
N LYS A 219 -7.47 15.79 -15.20
CA LYS A 219 -7.89 15.41 -16.55
C LYS A 219 -6.69 15.08 -17.44
N GLU A 220 -6.98 14.48 -18.60
CA GLU A 220 -6.08 14.47 -19.74
C GLU A 220 -6.14 15.84 -20.46
N ILE A 221 -4.98 16.36 -20.85
CA ILE A 221 -4.85 17.57 -21.68
C ILE A 221 -4.03 17.24 -22.93
N GLN A 222 -4.35 17.91 -24.04
CA GLN A 222 -3.58 17.78 -25.29
C GLN A 222 -2.60 18.94 -25.38
N GLU A 223 -1.31 18.65 -25.49
CA GLU A 223 -0.26 19.66 -25.63
C GLU A 223 0.72 19.19 -26.72
N ASP A 224 0.89 19.98 -27.78
CA ASP A 224 1.80 19.69 -28.90
C ASP A 224 1.66 18.27 -29.50
N SER A 225 0.41 17.81 -29.71
CA SER A 225 0.08 16.46 -30.20
C SER A 225 0.38 15.30 -29.25
N LEU A 226 0.82 15.59 -28.01
CA LEU A 226 1.03 14.61 -26.96
C LEU A 226 -0.06 14.71 -25.90
N THR A 227 -0.62 13.56 -25.51
CA THR A 227 -1.56 13.48 -24.39
C THR A 227 -0.80 13.48 -23.07
N LYS A 228 -1.07 14.49 -22.24
CA LYS A 228 -0.52 14.62 -20.88
C LYS A 228 -1.63 14.52 -19.85
N LEU A 229 -1.26 14.23 -18.60
CA LEU A 229 -2.15 14.22 -17.45
C LEU A 229 -1.90 15.46 -16.60
N LEU A 230 -2.97 16.19 -16.30
CA LEU A 230 -2.96 17.30 -15.34
C LEU A 230 -3.19 16.76 -13.94
N ALA A 231 -2.31 17.10 -13.01
CA ALA A 231 -2.44 16.83 -11.59
C ALA A 231 -2.43 18.13 -10.78
N ILE A 232 -3.14 18.12 -9.66
CA ILE A 232 -2.98 19.11 -8.58
C ILE A 232 -2.20 18.45 -7.44
N VAL A 233 -1.11 19.07 -7.03
CA VAL A 233 -0.19 18.58 -6.01
C VAL A 233 -0.36 19.41 -4.75
N TYR A 234 -0.41 18.74 -3.60
CA TYR A 234 -0.52 19.34 -2.27
C TYR A 234 0.77 19.07 -1.50
N LEU A 235 1.36 20.11 -0.92
CA LEU A 235 2.58 20.03 -0.12
C LEU A 235 2.30 20.56 1.29
N ALA A 236 2.44 19.70 2.30
CA ALA A 236 2.26 20.04 3.71
C ALA A 236 3.55 19.75 4.50
N ARG A 237 3.84 20.57 5.53
CA ARG A 237 5.02 20.36 6.38
C ARG A 237 4.83 19.16 7.30
N ARG A 238 5.67 18.13 7.15
CA ARG A 238 5.55 16.86 7.92
C ARG A 238 5.55 17.10 9.42
N ARG A 239 6.48 17.93 9.89
CA ARG A 239 6.65 18.25 11.32
C ARG A 239 5.38 18.81 11.96
N GLU A 240 4.64 19.67 11.26
CA GLU A 240 3.40 20.25 11.81
C GLU A 240 2.30 19.21 11.94
N ILE A 241 2.17 18.34 10.94
CA ILE A 241 1.19 17.23 10.96
C ILE A 241 1.53 16.25 12.09
N GLU A 242 2.81 15.90 12.27
CA GLU A 242 3.26 15.01 13.35
C GLU A 242 3.00 15.60 14.74
N LEU A 243 3.34 16.89 14.94
CA LEU A 243 3.06 17.59 16.20
C LEU A 243 1.56 17.66 16.49
N LEU A 244 0.74 17.95 15.48
CA LEU A 244 -0.72 17.94 15.59
C LEU A 244 -1.21 16.56 16.04
N VAL A 245 -0.76 15.49 15.36
CA VAL A 245 -1.10 14.11 15.72
C VAL A 245 -0.71 13.78 17.15
N ASP A 246 0.47 14.22 17.60
CA ASP A 246 0.96 13.96 18.95
C ASP A 246 0.16 14.71 20.01
N ILE A 247 -0.28 15.94 19.74
CA ILE A 247 -1.21 16.69 20.61
C ILE A 247 -2.52 15.90 20.75
N PHE A 248 -3.12 15.44 19.65
CA PHE A 248 -4.35 14.63 19.70
C PHE A 248 -4.18 13.33 20.49
N LYS A 249 -3.07 12.61 20.27
CA LYS A 249 -2.76 11.38 21.01
C LYS A 249 -2.64 11.64 22.52
N LYS A 250 -1.94 12.69 22.94
CA LYS A 250 -1.78 13.06 24.37
C LYS A 250 -3.12 13.36 25.05
N MET A 251 -4.09 13.89 24.30
CA MET A 251 -5.43 14.17 24.80
C MET A 251 -6.36 12.94 24.83
N GLY A 252 -5.91 11.78 24.32
CA GLY A 252 -6.71 10.56 24.22
C GLY A 252 -7.60 10.48 22.98
N PHE A 253 -7.39 11.37 21.99
CA PHE A 253 -8.08 11.32 20.70
C PHE A 253 -7.15 10.73 19.62
N THR A 254 -7.74 10.06 18.63
CA THR A 254 -7.00 9.58 17.45
C THR A 254 -7.54 10.31 16.23
N LEU A 255 -6.68 11.06 15.54
CA LEU A 255 -7.04 11.67 14.27
C LEU A 255 -7.27 10.58 13.24
N THR A 256 -8.46 10.59 12.67
CA THR A 256 -8.83 9.77 11.51
C THR A 256 -8.23 10.35 10.23
N GLY A 257 -8.18 11.69 10.14
CA GLY A 257 -7.51 12.36 9.05
C GLY A 257 -7.19 13.82 9.29
N VAL A 258 -6.26 14.32 8.48
CA VAL A 258 -5.90 15.74 8.41
C VAL A 258 -6.04 16.18 6.96
N SER A 259 -6.75 17.28 6.71
CA SER A 259 -7.02 17.80 5.37
C SER A 259 -7.05 19.33 5.38
N THR A 260 -7.37 19.96 4.25
CA THR A 260 -7.59 21.41 4.17
C THR A 260 -9.07 21.75 3.93
N PRO A 261 -9.55 22.90 4.42
CA PRO A 261 -10.90 23.39 4.13
C PRO A 261 -11.26 23.35 2.63
N SER A 262 -10.33 23.73 1.75
CA SER A 262 -10.52 23.71 0.29
C SER A 262 -10.80 22.32 -0.26
N VAL A 263 -10.14 21.29 0.26
CA VAL A 263 -10.38 19.93 -0.23
C VAL A 263 -11.66 19.33 0.38
N ALA A 264 -12.01 19.72 1.61
CA ALA A 264 -13.18 19.15 2.28
C ALA A 264 -14.51 19.58 1.66
N LEU A 265 -14.60 20.73 0.97
CA LEU A 265 -15.83 21.13 0.26
C LEU A 265 -16.31 20.04 -0.70
N GLN A 266 -15.40 19.28 -1.31
CA GLN A 266 -15.74 18.14 -2.17
C GLN A 266 -16.62 17.10 -1.47
N ASN A 267 -16.54 17.00 -0.14
CA ASN A 267 -17.37 16.11 0.64
C ASN A 267 -18.83 16.58 0.63
N GLU A 268 -19.11 17.88 0.72
CA GLU A 268 -20.48 18.41 0.64
C GLU A 268 -21.13 18.06 -0.71
N ILE A 269 -20.36 18.15 -1.80
CA ILE A 269 -20.77 17.75 -3.14
C ILE A 269 -21.08 16.25 -3.21
N ARG A 270 -20.20 15.40 -2.69
CA ARG A 270 -20.36 13.93 -2.71
C ARG A 270 -21.54 13.42 -1.87
N TRP A 271 -21.93 14.20 -0.87
CA TRP A 271 -23.09 13.92 -0.03
C TRP A 271 -24.39 14.43 -0.65
N ASP A 272 -24.36 14.99 -1.86
CA ASP A 272 -25.51 15.62 -2.54
C ASP A 272 -26.10 16.81 -1.75
N HIS A 273 -25.31 17.39 -0.84
CA HIS A 273 -25.70 18.59 -0.06
C HIS A 273 -25.30 19.88 -0.79
N PHE A 274 -24.48 19.76 -1.83
CA PHE A 274 -24.13 20.79 -2.78
C PHE A 274 -24.33 20.25 -4.20
N THR A 275 -25.44 20.60 -4.85
CA THR A 275 -25.74 20.16 -6.22
C THR A 275 -25.13 21.13 -7.23
N CYS A 276 -24.05 20.69 -7.87
CA CYS A 276 -23.47 21.35 -9.02
C CYS A 276 -23.35 20.32 -10.15
N GLU A 277 -24.20 20.43 -11.16
CA GLU A 277 -24.13 19.59 -12.37
C GLU A 277 -23.15 20.17 -13.41
N ASP A 278 -22.63 21.37 -13.15
CA ASP A 278 -21.71 22.04 -14.05
C ASP A 278 -20.36 21.34 -14.06
N GLU A 279 -19.75 21.25 -15.25
CA GLU A 279 -18.44 20.64 -15.41
C GLU A 279 -17.34 21.41 -14.65
N SER A 280 -17.48 22.75 -14.55
CA SER A 280 -16.61 23.62 -13.75
C SER A 280 -17.40 24.71 -13.01
N PHE A 281 -17.01 24.95 -11.76
CA PHE A 281 -17.53 26.03 -10.93
C PHE A 281 -16.43 26.60 -10.04
N SER A 282 -16.63 27.83 -9.58
CA SER A 282 -15.71 28.47 -8.65
C SER A 282 -16.37 28.70 -7.29
N ARG A 283 -15.56 28.73 -6.23
CA ARG A 283 -15.95 29.27 -4.93
C ARG A 283 -15.12 30.52 -4.64
N LEU A 284 -15.80 31.59 -4.24
CA LEU A 284 -15.18 32.84 -3.80
C LEU A 284 -15.53 33.08 -2.34
N VAL A 285 -14.52 33.37 -1.55
CA VAL A 285 -14.69 33.76 -0.14
C VAL A 285 -14.08 35.12 0.07
N LEU A 286 -14.89 36.07 0.53
CA LEU A 286 -14.46 37.41 0.87
C LEU A 286 -14.08 37.46 2.35
N GLY A 287 -12.77 37.51 2.61
CA GLY A 287 -12.23 37.68 3.95
C GLY A 287 -11.99 39.15 4.29
N GLU A 288 -11.60 39.39 5.54
CA GLU A 288 -11.39 40.75 6.06
C GLU A 288 -10.31 41.50 5.27
N ASN A 289 -9.11 40.92 5.16
CA ASN A 289 -7.96 41.56 4.50
C ASN A 289 -7.68 41.05 3.09
N LYS A 290 -8.10 39.82 2.79
CA LYS A 290 -7.91 39.16 1.51
C LYS A 290 -9.11 38.28 1.22
N SER A 291 -9.37 38.06 -0.06
CA SER A 291 -10.29 37.02 -0.51
C SER A 291 -9.50 35.80 -0.91
N PHE A 292 -10.16 34.66 -1.06
CA PHE A 292 -9.58 33.54 -1.78
C PHE A 292 -10.60 32.97 -2.75
N ILE A 293 -10.07 32.42 -3.84
CA ILE A 293 -10.84 31.82 -4.92
C ILE A 293 -10.34 30.40 -5.16
N GLU A 294 -11.29 29.50 -5.32
CA GLU A 294 -11.08 28.09 -5.62
C GLU A 294 -11.80 27.75 -6.91
N LEU A 295 -11.22 26.87 -7.71
CA LEU A 295 -11.85 26.33 -8.91
C LEU A 295 -11.97 24.82 -8.80
N TYR A 296 -13.14 24.32 -9.14
CA TYR A 296 -13.45 22.92 -9.16
C TYR A 296 -13.79 22.50 -10.58
N TYR A 297 -13.27 21.36 -11.00
CA TYR A 297 -13.59 20.71 -12.26
C TYR A 297 -13.98 19.26 -11.96
N ARG A 298 -15.19 18.86 -12.35
CA ARG A 298 -15.76 17.53 -12.05
C ARG A 298 -15.57 17.13 -10.59
N ASN A 299 -15.91 18.06 -9.68
CA ASN A 299 -15.81 17.91 -8.22
C ASN A 299 -14.39 17.72 -7.67
N THR A 300 -13.36 17.94 -8.50
CA THR A 300 -11.95 17.94 -8.09
C THR A 300 -11.45 19.38 -8.00
N LEU A 301 -10.79 19.73 -6.89
CA LEU A 301 -10.17 21.03 -6.70
C LEU A 301 -9.03 21.14 -7.72
N VAL A 302 -9.05 22.16 -8.56
CA VAL A 302 -8.02 22.39 -9.58
C VAL A 302 -7.00 23.38 -9.08
N PHE A 303 -7.44 24.39 -8.34
CA PHE A 303 -6.55 25.36 -7.70
C PHE A 303 -7.23 26.05 -6.53
N SER A 304 -6.42 26.64 -5.66
CA SER A 304 -6.83 27.58 -4.63
C SER A 304 -5.81 28.71 -4.56
N ARG A 305 -6.26 29.98 -4.57
CA ARG A 305 -5.37 31.14 -4.46
C ARG A 305 -5.99 32.28 -3.67
N ASP A 306 -5.14 33.07 -3.05
CA ASP A 306 -5.55 34.31 -2.41
C ASP A 306 -5.60 35.47 -3.41
N ILE A 307 -6.54 36.39 -3.21
CA ILE A 307 -6.67 37.67 -3.89
C ILE A 307 -6.47 38.75 -2.82
N LYS A 308 -5.52 39.67 -3.06
CA LYS A 308 -5.20 40.81 -2.18
C LYS A 308 -6.28 41.90 -2.24
N THR A 309 -7.53 41.53 -2.01
CA THR A 309 -8.69 42.41 -1.96
C THR A 309 -9.67 41.78 -0.99
N GLY A 310 -9.84 42.40 0.17
CA GLY A 310 -10.77 41.99 1.21
C GLY A 310 -11.83 43.06 1.49
N ILE A 311 -12.60 42.86 2.55
CA ILE A 311 -13.58 43.84 3.05
C ILE A 311 -12.89 45.17 3.38
N SER A 312 -11.71 45.14 4.01
CA SER A 312 -10.94 46.36 4.32
C SER A 312 -10.61 47.16 3.06
N SER A 313 -10.28 46.50 1.95
CA SER A 313 -10.06 47.17 0.66
C SER A 313 -11.31 47.84 0.11
N PHE A 314 -12.49 47.28 0.37
CA PHE A 314 -13.77 47.87 -0.04
C PHE A 314 -14.06 49.10 0.80
N ILE A 315 -13.83 49.02 2.12
CA ILE A 315 -13.95 50.15 3.04
C ILE A 315 -13.03 51.30 2.62
N ASP A 316 -11.75 51.01 2.39
CA ASP A 316 -10.78 52.02 1.94
C ASP A 316 -11.23 52.69 0.63
N SER A 317 -11.73 51.91 -0.32
CA SER A 317 -12.20 52.42 -1.61
C SER A 317 -13.44 53.32 -1.46
N LEU A 318 -14.37 52.96 -0.57
CA LEU A 318 -15.56 53.76 -0.30
C LEU A 318 -15.20 55.05 0.45
N MET A 319 -14.28 55.00 1.40
CA MET A 319 -13.77 56.18 2.10
C MET A 319 -13.09 57.15 1.13
N GLU A 320 -12.19 56.66 0.26
CA GLU A 320 -11.53 57.46 -0.77
C GLU A 320 -12.54 58.10 -1.73
N TRP A 321 -13.54 57.32 -2.18
CA TRP A 321 -14.61 57.81 -3.03
C TRP A 321 -15.43 58.91 -2.34
N ALA A 322 -15.83 58.70 -1.08
CA ALA A 322 -16.60 59.69 -0.31
C ALA A 322 -15.82 60.99 -0.11
N VAL A 323 -14.52 60.91 0.23
CA VAL A 323 -13.65 62.07 0.40
C VAL A 323 -13.53 62.87 -0.90
N SER A 324 -13.49 62.21 -2.05
CA SER A 324 -13.47 62.88 -3.37
C SER A 324 -14.73 63.72 -3.65
N ARG A 325 -15.84 63.42 -2.94
CA ARG A 325 -17.12 64.16 -2.98
C ARG A 325 -17.30 65.14 -1.82
N GLY A 326 -16.29 65.29 -0.96
CA GLY A 326 -16.36 66.15 0.23
C GLY A 326 -17.11 65.54 1.41
N ILE A 327 -17.35 64.22 1.40
CA ILE A 327 -18.04 63.48 2.46
C ILE A 327 -16.98 62.77 3.32
N ILE A 328 -17.09 62.90 4.64
CA ILE A 328 -16.19 62.21 5.59
C ILE A 328 -16.95 61.07 6.23
N LEU A 329 -16.53 59.84 5.93
CA LEU A 329 -17.05 58.63 6.56
C LEU A 329 -16.00 58.00 7.48
N THR A 330 -16.46 57.39 8.57
CA THR A 330 -15.62 56.52 9.41
C THR A 330 -15.54 55.10 8.83
N GLU A 331 -14.53 54.33 9.25
CA GLU A 331 -14.39 52.92 8.87
C GLU A 331 -15.64 52.11 9.26
N GLU A 332 -16.21 52.37 10.45
CA GLU A 332 -17.41 51.71 10.94
C GLU A 332 -18.63 52.02 10.07
N GLN A 333 -18.81 53.28 9.66
CA GLN A 333 -19.89 53.67 8.75
C GLN A 333 -19.77 52.96 7.39
N CYS A 334 -18.57 52.92 6.83
CA CYS A 334 -18.31 52.24 5.56
C CYS A 334 -18.54 50.74 5.67
N ARG A 335 -18.09 50.11 6.76
CA ARG A 335 -18.32 48.69 7.03
C ARG A 335 -19.82 48.38 7.10
N ASN A 336 -20.58 49.18 7.83
CA ASN A 336 -22.01 49.02 7.94
C ASN A 336 -22.70 49.16 6.58
N LEU A 337 -22.27 50.10 5.73
CA LEU A 337 -22.80 50.23 4.37
C LEU A 337 -22.50 49.03 3.48
N ILE A 338 -21.26 48.52 3.50
CA ILE A 338 -20.83 47.39 2.66
C ILE A 338 -21.50 46.07 3.06
N LEU A 339 -21.79 45.90 4.34
CA LEU A 339 -22.38 44.68 4.90
C LEU A 339 -23.89 44.82 5.18
N ALA A 340 -24.49 45.97 4.88
CA ALA A 340 -25.92 46.18 5.08
C ALA A 340 -26.74 45.38 4.07
N GLU A 341 -27.95 45.03 4.49
CA GLU A 341 -28.93 44.44 3.59
C GLU A 341 -29.38 45.46 2.54
N ASP A 342 -29.66 45.03 1.31
CA ASP A 342 -30.01 45.93 0.18
C ASP A 342 -31.11 46.95 0.51
N ARG A 343 -32.09 46.54 1.31
CA ARG A 343 -33.21 47.40 1.74
C ARG A 343 -32.79 48.53 2.68
N GLU A 344 -31.69 48.37 3.41
CA GLU A 344 -31.19 49.35 4.39
C GLU A 344 -30.13 50.29 3.78
N VAL A 345 -29.39 49.81 2.77
CA VAL A 345 -28.31 50.56 2.11
C VAL A 345 -28.78 51.92 1.62
N ALA A 346 -29.93 51.99 0.92
CA ALA A 346 -30.46 53.25 0.38
C ALA A 346 -30.72 54.30 1.48
N SER A 347 -31.26 53.88 2.63
CA SER A 347 -31.53 54.78 3.75
C SER A 347 -30.23 55.25 4.42
N LEU A 348 -29.28 54.33 4.63
CA LEU A 348 -27.99 54.63 5.26
C LEU A 348 -27.16 55.56 4.37
N ALA A 349 -26.99 55.20 3.10
CA ALA A 349 -26.22 55.96 2.13
C ALA A 349 -26.84 57.33 1.83
N GLY A 350 -28.18 57.42 1.76
CA GLY A 350 -28.90 58.69 1.64
C GLY A 350 -28.69 59.59 2.87
N GLY A 351 -28.67 59.02 4.08
CA GLY A 351 -28.35 59.75 5.31
C GLY A 351 -26.94 60.34 5.33
N TYR A 352 -26.00 59.75 4.59
CA TYR A 352 -24.63 60.25 4.44
C TYR A 352 -24.43 61.13 3.19
N GLY A 353 -25.47 61.33 2.37
CA GLY A 353 -25.38 62.09 1.12
C GLY A 353 -24.55 61.42 0.04
N LEU A 354 -24.39 60.09 0.08
CA LEU A 354 -23.57 59.34 -0.88
C LEU A 354 -24.26 59.18 -2.24
N PHE A 355 -25.59 59.08 -2.25
CA PHE A 355 -26.34 58.85 -3.48
C PHE A 355 -26.86 60.15 -4.10
N THR A 356 -26.75 60.20 -5.43
CA THR A 356 -27.48 61.16 -6.26
C THR A 356 -28.79 60.54 -6.77
N ASP A 357 -29.73 61.36 -7.26
CA ASP A 357 -31.05 60.88 -7.70
C ASP A 357 -30.91 59.71 -8.70
N GLY A 358 -31.26 58.49 -8.28
CA GLY A 358 -31.26 57.27 -9.10
C GLY A 358 -30.32 56.15 -8.63
N GLU A 359 -29.38 56.41 -7.73
CA GLU A 359 -28.52 55.37 -7.14
C GLU A 359 -29.22 54.69 -5.96
N THR A 360 -29.27 53.36 -5.97
CA THR A 360 -29.92 52.55 -4.92
C THR A 360 -29.00 51.54 -4.27
N ASP A 361 -27.81 51.32 -4.83
CA ASP A 361 -26.84 50.30 -4.39
C ASP A 361 -25.45 50.93 -4.25
N ILE A 362 -24.76 50.61 -3.17
CA ILE A 362 -23.39 51.08 -2.90
C ILE A 362 -22.41 50.60 -3.97
N PHE A 363 -22.69 49.46 -4.61
CA PHE A 363 -21.84 48.92 -5.67
C PHE A 363 -22.14 49.49 -7.05
N SER A 364 -23.15 50.35 -7.18
CA SER A 364 -23.32 51.19 -8.39
C SER A 364 -22.27 52.30 -8.48
N LEU A 365 -21.61 52.61 -7.36
CA LEU A 365 -20.51 53.55 -7.31
C LEU A 365 -19.26 52.92 -7.95
N ASP A 366 -18.48 53.72 -8.68
CA ASP A 366 -17.22 53.29 -9.30
C ASP A 366 -16.11 53.12 -8.24
N LEU A 367 -16.21 52.03 -7.46
CA LEU A 367 -15.28 51.69 -6.39
C LEU A 367 -14.12 50.85 -6.92
N PRO A 368 -12.85 51.29 -6.76
CA PRO A 368 -11.71 50.57 -7.30
C PRO A 368 -11.51 49.14 -6.78
N ALA A 369 -11.85 48.84 -5.51
CA ALA A 369 -11.64 47.50 -4.95
C ALA A 369 -12.53 46.41 -5.57
N PRO A 370 -13.86 46.56 -5.68
CA PRO A 370 -14.70 45.62 -6.41
C PRO A 370 -14.22 45.36 -7.85
N VAL A 371 -13.86 46.41 -8.61
CA VAL A 371 -13.32 46.29 -9.98
C VAL A 371 -12.01 45.49 -9.99
N ARG A 372 -11.10 45.74 -9.04
CA ARG A 372 -9.87 44.94 -8.89
C ARG A 372 -10.17 43.48 -8.60
N LEU A 373 -11.14 43.19 -7.74
CA LEU A 373 -11.56 41.82 -7.41
C LEU A 373 -12.05 41.08 -8.66
N ILE A 374 -12.99 41.69 -9.41
CA ILE A 374 -13.54 41.14 -10.66
C ILE A 374 -12.41 40.82 -11.65
N ARG A 375 -11.53 41.79 -11.92
CA ARG A 375 -10.40 41.59 -12.84
C ARG A 375 -9.48 40.43 -12.40
N GLN A 376 -9.29 40.25 -11.09
CA GLN A 376 -8.49 39.13 -10.58
C GLN A 376 -9.20 37.80 -10.75
N ILE A 377 -10.52 37.74 -10.59
CA ILE A 377 -11.33 36.54 -10.85
C ILE A 377 -11.22 36.16 -12.33
N GLU A 378 -11.48 37.09 -13.25
CA GLU A 378 -11.45 36.85 -14.69
C GLU A 378 -10.08 36.38 -15.17
N ARG A 379 -9.01 37.06 -14.77
CA ARG A 379 -7.63 36.66 -15.08
C ARG A 379 -7.32 35.24 -14.62
N THR A 380 -7.94 34.80 -13.52
CA THR A 380 -7.78 33.44 -13.03
C THR A 380 -8.44 32.47 -14.00
N PHE A 381 -9.69 32.72 -14.40
CA PHE A 381 -10.39 31.85 -15.33
C PHE A 381 -9.69 31.78 -16.69
N ASP A 382 -9.24 32.92 -17.23
CA ASP A 382 -8.52 32.96 -18.50
C ASP A 382 -7.22 32.17 -18.45
N TYR A 383 -6.46 32.29 -17.36
CA TYR A 383 -5.23 31.53 -17.15
C TYR A 383 -5.49 30.00 -17.16
N TYR A 384 -6.51 29.53 -16.45
CA TYR A 384 -6.81 28.10 -16.38
C TYR A 384 -7.45 27.55 -17.66
N GLN A 385 -8.20 28.37 -18.39
CA GLN A 385 -8.72 28.02 -19.70
C GLN A 385 -7.58 27.87 -20.72
N ASN A 386 -6.67 28.84 -20.77
CA ASN A 386 -5.59 28.87 -21.76
C ASN A 386 -4.49 27.83 -21.48
N ASN A 387 -4.10 27.64 -20.21
CA ASN A 387 -2.96 26.77 -19.87
C ASN A 387 -3.34 25.32 -19.55
N PHE A 388 -4.57 25.08 -19.08
CA PHE A 388 -4.99 23.77 -18.60
C PHE A 388 -6.25 23.24 -19.29
N GLN A 389 -6.80 23.97 -20.26
CA GLN A 389 -8.00 23.60 -21.00
C GLN A 389 -9.16 23.28 -20.05
N ILE A 390 -9.24 24.02 -18.93
CA ILE A 390 -10.37 23.93 -17.99
C ILE A 390 -11.44 24.92 -18.48
N PRO A 391 -12.67 24.47 -18.74
CA PRO A 391 -13.75 25.37 -19.17
C PRO A 391 -13.97 26.49 -18.16
N ARG A 392 -14.30 27.68 -18.65
CA ARG A 392 -14.71 28.81 -17.79
C ARG A 392 -15.89 28.38 -16.92
N CYS A 393 -15.89 28.83 -15.67
CA CYS A 393 -16.89 28.46 -14.67
C CYS A 393 -18.30 28.80 -15.16
N SER A 394 -19.24 27.89 -14.96
CA SER A 394 -20.65 28.16 -15.24
C SER A 394 -21.32 28.94 -14.09
N ARG A 395 -20.79 28.79 -12.87
CA ARG A 395 -21.30 29.45 -11.65
C ARG A 395 -20.16 29.80 -10.70
N ILE A 396 -20.36 30.85 -9.90
CA ILE A 396 -19.49 31.22 -8.78
C ILE A 396 -20.30 31.12 -7.49
N TYR A 397 -19.86 30.28 -6.57
CA TYR A 397 -20.45 30.14 -5.25
C TYR A 397 -19.77 31.08 -4.27
N LEU A 398 -20.54 32.00 -3.73
CA LEU A 398 -20.08 33.00 -2.78
C LEU A 398 -20.25 32.45 -1.36
N SER A 399 -19.17 32.26 -0.62
CA SER A 399 -19.24 31.88 0.79
C SER A 399 -18.73 33.01 1.68
N GLY A 400 -19.45 33.26 2.77
CA GLY A 400 -19.07 34.27 3.76
C GLY A 400 -20.25 35.19 4.08
N ILE A 401 -20.20 35.80 5.26
CA ILE A 401 -21.27 36.68 5.74
C ILE A 401 -21.45 37.91 4.85
N SER A 402 -20.39 38.37 4.20
CA SER A 402 -20.38 39.58 3.35
C SER A 402 -21.25 39.50 2.10
N PHE A 403 -21.73 38.31 1.75
CA PHE A 403 -22.58 38.09 0.57
C PHE A 403 -24.05 37.85 0.94
N PHE A 404 -24.36 37.71 2.23
CA PHE A 404 -25.71 37.39 2.67
C PHE A 404 -26.56 38.66 2.69
N ASP A 405 -27.62 38.67 1.88
CA ASP A 405 -28.57 39.79 1.73
C ASP A 405 -27.94 41.14 1.29
N THR A 406 -26.69 41.12 0.82
CA THR A 406 -25.99 42.28 0.25
C THR A 406 -26.06 42.32 -1.28
N GLY A 407 -26.02 43.51 -1.86
CA GLY A 407 -26.06 43.74 -3.31
C GLY A 407 -24.81 43.24 -4.04
N LEU A 408 -23.78 42.86 -3.29
CA LEU A 408 -22.49 42.40 -3.82
C LEU A 408 -22.64 41.16 -4.71
N ALA A 409 -23.52 40.22 -4.34
CA ALA A 409 -23.73 39.03 -5.15
C ALA A 409 -24.35 39.38 -6.51
N GLY A 410 -25.34 40.27 -6.53
CA GLY A 410 -25.98 40.78 -7.74
C GLY A 410 -25.00 41.56 -8.61
N TYR A 411 -24.26 42.48 -7.99
CA TYR A 411 -23.20 43.26 -8.65
C TYR A 411 -22.17 42.35 -9.34
N LEU A 412 -21.57 41.41 -8.61
CA LEU A 412 -20.59 40.47 -9.18
C LEU A 412 -21.19 39.63 -10.31
N SER A 413 -22.44 39.18 -10.16
CA SER A 413 -23.12 38.42 -11.21
C SER A 413 -23.32 39.23 -12.50
N SER A 414 -23.65 40.52 -12.37
CA SER A 414 -23.87 41.42 -13.50
C SER A 414 -22.56 41.79 -14.22
N GLU A 415 -21.51 42.14 -13.47
CA GLU A 415 -20.23 42.58 -14.02
C GLU A 415 -19.42 41.43 -14.65
N ILE A 416 -19.43 40.25 -14.02
CA ILE A 416 -18.67 39.08 -14.53
C ILE A 416 -19.42 38.38 -15.66
N GLY A 417 -20.75 38.53 -15.71
CA GLY A 417 -21.63 37.79 -16.63
C GLY A 417 -21.74 36.29 -16.31
N ILE A 418 -21.40 35.89 -15.07
CA ILE A 418 -21.52 34.51 -14.57
C ILE A 418 -22.42 34.53 -13.33
N PRO A 419 -23.42 33.64 -13.21
CA PRO A 419 -24.26 33.55 -12.03
C PRO A 419 -23.44 33.40 -10.73
N CYS A 420 -23.56 34.39 -9.85
CA CYS A 420 -22.97 34.37 -8.52
C CYS A 420 -24.04 33.98 -7.49
N LEU A 421 -23.91 32.81 -6.88
CA LEU A 421 -24.89 32.25 -5.95
C LEU A 421 -24.31 32.21 -4.53
N VAL A 422 -25.05 32.70 -3.54
CA VAL A 422 -24.63 32.59 -2.15
C VAL A 422 -24.77 31.14 -1.70
N HIS A 423 -23.66 30.51 -1.32
CA HIS A 423 -23.62 29.14 -0.81
C HIS A 423 -24.16 29.10 0.61
N ALA A 424 -25.38 28.60 0.81
CA ALA A 424 -25.97 28.44 2.14
C ALA A 424 -25.58 27.07 2.74
N PRO A 425 -24.60 27.02 3.66
CA PRO A 425 -24.22 25.76 4.29
C PRO A 425 -25.42 25.27 5.11
N PHE A 426 -25.62 23.96 5.19
CA PHE A 426 -26.71 23.32 5.94
C PHE A 426 -28.12 23.41 5.34
N ALA A 427 -28.35 24.11 4.23
CA ALA A 427 -29.69 24.30 3.66
C ALA A 427 -30.41 22.98 3.31
N THR A 428 -29.65 21.93 3.02
CA THR A 428 -30.14 20.59 2.66
C THR A 428 -30.41 19.68 3.87
N LEU A 429 -30.12 20.12 5.10
CA LEU A 429 -30.39 19.35 6.31
C LEU A 429 -31.89 19.36 6.65
N THR A 430 -32.52 18.19 6.58
CA THR A 430 -33.97 18.00 6.80
C THR A 430 -34.39 17.93 8.29
N ARG A 431 -33.46 18.05 9.23
CA ARG A 431 -33.70 17.84 10.68
C ARG A 431 -33.12 18.99 11.52
N PRO A 432 -33.71 19.27 12.71
CA PRO A 432 -33.28 20.38 13.54
C PRO A 432 -31.81 20.24 13.91
N ILE A 433 -31.02 21.22 13.49
CA ILE A 433 -29.63 21.38 13.87
C ILE A 433 -29.64 21.78 15.35
N THR A 434 -28.97 21.02 16.22
CA THR A 434 -28.75 21.46 17.60
C THR A 434 -27.64 22.51 17.56
N ILE A 435 -28.04 23.72 17.20
CA ILE A 435 -27.20 24.91 17.19
C ILE A 435 -27.02 25.32 18.65
N SER A 436 -25.87 24.98 19.24
CA SER A 436 -25.63 25.28 20.66
C SER A 436 -25.27 26.73 20.91
N GLN A 437 -24.92 27.49 19.86
CA GLN A 437 -24.55 28.92 19.85
C GLN A 437 -24.24 29.29 18.40
N VAL A 438 -25.25 29.73 17.64
CA VAL A 438 -25.04 30.54 16.43
C VAL A 438 -25.80 31.82 16.72
N ASP A 439 -25.09 32.94 16.78
CA ASP A 439 -25.74 34.23 16.71
C ASP A 439 -26.57 34.25 15.42
N ASN A 440 -27.85 34.56 15.56
CA ASN A 440 -28.92 34.39 14.57
C ASN A 440 -28.77 35.20 13.25
N ALA A 441 -27.58 35.71 12.92
CA ALA A 441 -27.28 36.36 11.66
C ALA A 441 -25.88 35.91 11.17
N GLY A 442 -25.82 35.07 10.15
CA GLY A 442 -24.57 34.75 9.43
C GLY A 442 -23.62 33.71 10.04
N GLY A 443 -23.90 33.13 11.22
CA GLY A 443 -22.97 32.18 11.84
C GLY A 443 -22.87 30.79 11.18
N GLY A 444 -23.82 30.43 10.30
CA GLY A 444 -23.73 29.19 9.51
C GLY A 444 -22.51 29.16 8.57
N TYR A 445 -22.20 30.28 7.93
CA TYR A 445 -21.06 30.41 7.01
C TYR A 445 -19.71 30.24 7.70
N ARG A 446 -19.59 30.69 8.96
CA ARG A 446 -18.38 30.53 9.76
C ARG A 446 -18.03 29.06 10.01
N LEU A 447 -19.04 28.18 10.00
CA LEU A 447 -18.96 26.77 10.37
C LEU A 447 -18.96 25.83 9.16
N ALA A 448 -18.98 26.37 7.93
CA ALA A 448 -19.05 25.58 6.71
C ALA A 448 -17.86 24.60 6.59
N ALA A 449 -16.64 25.09 6.74
CA ALA A 449 -15.45 24.24 6.57
C ALA A 449 -15.31 23.18 7.67
N SER A 450 -15.69 23.44 8.92
CA SER A 450 -15.73 22.39 9.95
C SER A 450 -16.82 21.35 9.66
N PHE A 451 -17.96 21.76 9.10
CA PHE A 451 -19.00 20.84 8.61
C PHE A 451 -18.51 19.97 7.45
N ASP A 452 -17.86 20.58 6.45
CA ASP A 452 -17.23 19.87 5.33
C ASP A 452 -16.20 18.83 5.83
N MET A 453 -15.45 19.18 6.88
CA MET A 453 -14.55 18.25 7.57
C MET A 453 -15.30 17.11 8.25
N ALA A 454 -16.44 17.37 8.88
CA ALA A 454 -17.24 16.34 9.52
C ALA A 454 -17.89 15.37 8.53
N LEU A 455 -18.05 15.76 7.26
CA LEU A 455 -18.48 14.88 6.15
C LEU A 455 -17.35 13.99 5.60
N SER A 456 -16.13 14.12 6.12
CA SER A 456 -14.96 13.42 5.58
C SER A 456 -15.01 11.91 5.82
N GLU A 457 -14.55 11.17 4.81
CA GLU A 457 -14.39 9.72 4.87
C GLU A 457 -12.94 9.32 4.57
N PRO A 458 -12.37 8.32 5.29
CA PRO A 458 -10.96 7.94 5.12
C PRO A 458 -10.59 7.55 3.69
N ASP A 459 -11.52 6.93 2.95
CA ASP A 459 -11.28 6.44 1.60
C ASP A 459 -11.44 7.51 0.52
N LEU A 460 -12.24 8.56 0.77
CA LEU A 460 -12.64 9.55 -0.23
C LEU A 460 -11.96 10.90 -0.03
N THR A 461 -11.81 11.34 1.21
CA THR A 461 -11.24 12.65 1.53
C THR A 461 -9.71 12.58 1.52
N ARG A 462 -9.07 13.63 1.00
CA ARG A 462 -7.62 13.76 1.06
C ARG A 462 -7.16 13.78 2.50
N ASN A 463 -6.15 12.97 2.79
CA ASN A 463 -5.69 12.75 4.15
C ASN A 463 -4.16 12.79 4.20
N PHE A 464 -3.62 13.87 4.74
CA PHE A 464 -2.17 14.04 4.90
C PHE A 464 -1.56 13.03 5.89
N LEU A 465 -2.36 12.33 6.70
CA LEU A 465 -1.88 11.23 7.53
C LEU A 465 -1.54 9.98 6.70
N VAL A 466 -2.25 9.76 5.60
CA VAL A 466 -2.05 8.62 4.70
C VAL A 466 -2.16 9.11 3.25
N PRO A 467 -1.07 9.67 2.70
CA PRO A 467 -1.01 10.14 1.32
C PRO A 467 -1.37 9.04 0.33
N ARG A 468 -1.87 9.40 -0.86
CA ARG A 468 -2.37 8.43 -1.85
C ARG A 468 -1.33 7.39 -2.25
N ALA A 469 -0.08 7.79 -2.46
CA ALA A 469 0.99 6.85 -2.82
C ALA A 469 1.17 5.75 -1.76
N VAL A 470 1.08 6.11 -0.48
CA VAL A 470 1.15 5.16 0.64
C VAL A 470 -0.12 4.30 0.69
N ARG A 471 -1.29 4.90 0.47
CA ARG A 471 -2.59 4.21 0.47
C ARG A 471 -2.71 3.18 -0.65
N GLU A 472 -2.27 3.51 -1.86
CA GLU A 472 -2.29 2.60 -3.01
C GLU A 472 -1.40 1.38 -2.75
N LYS A 473 -0.21 1.60 -2.19
CA LYS A 473 0.69 0.51 -1.78
C LYS A 473 0.06 -0.37 -0.70
N GLN A 474 -0.53 0.22 0.35
CA GLN A 474 -1.23 -0.53 1.39
C GLN A 474 -2.44 -1.31 0.85
N LYS A 475 -3.19 -0.75 -0.11
CA LYS A 475 -4.31 -1.46 -0.77
C LYS A 475 -3.82 -2.63 -1.60
N GLN A 476 -2.70 -2.48 -2.31
CA GLN A 476 -2.06 -3.58 -3.03
C GLN A 476 -1.58 -4.68 -2.07
N GLU A 477 -0.86 -4.32 -1.02
CA GLU A 477 -0.39 -5.26 0.01
C GLU A 477 -1.57 -5.98 0.69
N ALA A 478 -2.65 -5.26 1.01
CA ALA A 478 -3.85 -5.85 1.60
C ALA A 478 -4.57 -6.82 0.65
N ARG A 479 -4.61 -6.52 -0.66
CA ARG A 479 -5.16 -7.45 -1.67
C ARG A 479 -4.29 -8.72 -1.76
N VAL A 480 -2.97 -8.57 -1.83
CA VAL A 480 -2.04 -9.69 -1.84
C VAL A 480 -2.17 -10.53 -0.56
N ASN A 481 -2.27 -9.89 0.60
CA ASN A 481 -2.47 -10.59 1.86
C ASN A 481 -3.81 -11.34 1.91
N LYS A 482 -4.91 -10.74 1.44
CA LYS A 482 -6.20 -11.43 1.34
C LYS A 482 -6.14 -12.65 0.44
N ILE A 483 -5.47 -12.55 -0.72
CA ILE A 483 -5.28 -13.67 -1.64
C ILE A 483 -4.44 -14.75 -0.98
N SER A 484 -3.34 -14.37 -0.31
CA SER A 484 -2.46 -15.30 0.41
C SER A 484 -3.20 -16.05 1.54
N ILE A 485 -4.04 -15.35 2.31
CA ILE A 485 -4.87 -15.97 3.34
C ILE A 485 -5.87 -16.95 2.71
N LEU A 486 -6.53 -16.56 1.62
CA LEU A 486 -7.50 -17.42 0.93
C LEU A 486 -6.83 -18.67 0.35
N SER A 487 -5.68 -18.53 -0.32
CA SER A 487 -4.95 -19.66 -0.88
C SER A 487 -4.47 -20.61 0.23
N THR A 488 -3.98 -20.07 1.35
CA THR A 488 -3.56 -20.87 2.50
C THR A 488 -4.75 -21.62 3.11
N ALA A 489 -5.91 -20.98 3.23
CA ALA A 489 -7.12 -21.64 3.72
C ALA A 489 -7.57 -22.79 2.80
N VAL A 490 -7.53 -22.59 1.48
CA VAL A 490 -7.87 -23.63 0.50
C VAL A 490 -6.92 -24.83 0.59
N ILE A 491 -5.61 -24.58 0.69
CA ILE A 491 -4.61 -25.64 0.87
C ILE A 491 -4.86 -26.42 2.17
N LEU A 492 -5.15 -25.70 3.26
CA LEU A 492 -5.41 -26.33 4.56
C LEU A 492 -6.67 -27.21 4.53
N ILE A 493 -7.74 -26.76 3.85
CA ILE A 493 -8.95 -27.55 3.62
C ILE A 493 -8.62 -28.81 2.79
N ALA A 494 -7.86 -28.67 1.70
CA ALA A 494 -7.45 -29.81 0.88
C ALA A 494 -6.62 -30.84 1.68
N CYS A 495 -5.64 -30.38 2.47
CA CYS A 495 -4.86 -31.25 3.35
C CYS A 495 -5.75 -31.96 4.38
N THR A 496 -6.74 -31.26 4.94
CA THR A 496 -7.69 -31.85 5.90
C THR A 496 -8.56 -32.92 5.23
N VAL A 497 -9.05 -32.68 4.02
CA VAL A 497 -9.82 -33.67 3.25
C VAL A 497 -8.97 -34.90 2.93
N ILE A 498 -7.73 -34.70 2.46
CA ILE A 498 -6.80 -35.81 2.17
C ILE A 498 -6.50 -36.60 3.43
N PHE A 499 -6.26 -35.94 4.57
CA PHE A 499 -6.01 -36.59 5.84
C PHE A 499 -7.19 -37.45 6.30
N LEU A 500 -8.42 -36.91 6.22
CA LEU A 500 -9.63 -37.67 6.55
C LEU A 500 -9.81 -38.88 5.61
N TRP A 501 -9.58 -38.70 4.31
CA TRP A 501 -9.64 -39.80 3.34
C TRP A 501 -8.59 -40.88 3.62
N GLN A 502 -7.35 -40.49 3.93
CA GLN A 502 -6.31 -41.42 4.35
C GLN A 502 -6.70 -42.18 5.61
N ASN A 503 -7.33 -41.51 6.58
CA ASN A 503 -7.75 -42.16 7.81
C ASN A 503 -8.82 -43.23 7.53
N THR A 504 -9.80 -42.95 6.66
CA THR A 504 -10.79 -43.96 6.23
C THR A 504 -10.14 -45.15 5.52
N GLN A 505 -9.15 -44.90 4.66
CA GLN A 505 -8.40 -45.95 3.97
C GLN A 505 -7.54 -46.80 4.92
N ILE A 506 -6.99 -46.19 5.97
CA ILE A 506 -6.24 -46.90 7.00
C ILE A 506 -7.18 -47.80 7.79
N GLU A 507 -8.36 -47.32 8.17
CA GLU A 507 -9.38 -48.12 8.87
C GLU A 507 -9.84 -49.32 8.03
N GLU A 508 -10.14 -49.13 6.74
CA GLU A 508 -10.48 -50.22 5.81
C GLU A 508 -9.37 -51.27 5.69
N LYS A 509 -8.10 -50.82 5.57
CA LYS A 509 -6.95 -51.72 5.50
C LYS A 509 -6.69 -52.45 6.82
N GLN A 510 -6.88 -51.78 7.96
CA GLN A 510 -6.78 -52.42 9.27
C GLN A 510 -7.87 -53.46 9.48
N ALA A 511 -9.11 -53.18 9.07
CA ALA A 511 -10.20 -54.15 9.08
C ALA A 511 -9.89 -55.35 8.18
N SER A 512 -9.36 -55.11 6.97
CA SER A 512 -8.94 -56.18 6.06
C SER A 512 -7.81 -57.03 6.65
N LEU A 513 -6.82 -56.41 7.29
CA LEU A 513 -5.76 -57.11 8.02
C LEU A 513 -6.29 -57.92 9.19
N GLN A 514 -7.31 -57.44 9.90
CA GLN A 514 -7.95 -58.19 10.98
C GLN A 514 -8.73 -59.39 10.44
N ILE A 515 -9.44 -59.24 9.32
CA ILE A 515 -10.14 -60.34 8.65
C ILE A 515 -9.13 -61.40 8.20
N VAL A 516 -8.08 -61.02 7.46
CA VAL A 516 -7.04 -61.96 7.00
C VAL A 516 -6.29 -62.61 8.16
N ASN A 517 -5.99 -61.87 9.24
CA ASN A 517 -5.42 -62.48 10.44
C ASN A 517 -6.40 -63.41 11.14
N SER A 518 -7.70 -63.12 11.11
CA SER A 518 -8.73 -64.00 11.68
C SER A 518 -8.94 -65.25 10.85
N GLU A 519 -8.79 -65.17 9.52
CA GLU A 519 -8.81 -66.32 8.60
C GLU A 519 -7.53 -67.14 8.67
N LEU A 520 -6.36 -66.49 8.79
CA LEU A 520 -5.10 -67.17 9.09
C LEU A 520 -5.18 -67.88 10.44
N LYS A 521 -5.74 -67.24 11.46
CA LYS A 521 -6.01 -67.88 12.77
C LYS A 521 -7.00 -69.04 12.61
N LYS A 522 -8.15 -68.84 11.97
CA LYS A 522 -9.14 -69.91 11.75
C LYS A 522 -8.60 -71.07 10.89
N GLY A 523 -7.70 -70.79 9.95
CA GLY A 523 -6.98 -71.78 9.15
C GLY A 523 -5.80 -72.45 9.88
N LEU A 524 -5.17 -71.77 10.84
CA LEU A 524 -4.14 -72.33 11.74
C LEU A 524 -4.74 -73.15 12.88
N PHE A 525 -5.99 -72.89 13.28
CA PHE A 525 -6.63 -73.52 14.44
C PHE A 525 -7.55 -74.71 14.08
N ALA A 526 -7.42 -75.27 12.88
CA ALA A 526 -8.13 -76.51 12.52
C ALA A 526 -7.42 -77.80 13.01
N ASP A 527 -6.12 -77.76 13.35
CA ASP A 527 -5.43 -78.88 14.00
C ASP A 527 -4.12 -78.42 14.70
N GLU A 528 -4.22 -78.17 16.01
CA GLU A 528 -3.18 -77.53 16.83
C GLU A 528 -1.93 -78.42 17.07
N THR A 529 -1.91 -79.64 16.53
CA THR A 529 -0.81 -80.61 16.74
C THR A 529 0.14 -80.78 15.55
N GLN A 530 -0.24 -80.40 14.33
CA GLN A 530 0.62 -80.52 13.13
C GLN A 530 1.36 -79.24 12.74
N ALA A 531 0.86 -78.04 13.08
CA ALA A 531 1.49 -76.79 12.65
C ALA A 531 2.86 -76.54 13.32
N ASN A 532 3.01 -76.90 14.61
CA ASN A 532 4.27 -76.75 15.33
C ASN A 532 5.34 -77.77 14.88
N THR A 533 4.96 -78.92 14.33
CA THR A 533 5.91 -79.91 13.80
C THR A 533 6.39 -79.56 12.41
N VAL A 534 5.53 -78.97 11.56
CA VAL A 534 5.90 -78.48 10.22
C VAL A 534 6.76 -77.23 10.29
N LEU A 535 6.45 -76.26 11.16
CA LEU A 535 7.29 -75.07 11.33
C LEU A 535 8.67 -75.40 11.89
N MET A 536 8.76 -76.37 12.82
CA MET A 536 10.03 -76.86 13.36
C MET A 536 10.82 -77.73 12.37
N THR A 537 10.17 -78.45 11.46
CA THR A 537 10.88 -79.20 10.40
C THR A 537 11.37 -78.31 9.26
N GLU A 538 10.63 -77.25 8.90
CA GLU A 538 11.09 -76.21 7.97
C GLU A 538 12.23 -75.36 8.56
N LEU A 539 12.11 -74.94 9.82
CA LEU A 539 13.20 -74.25 10.54
C LEU A 539 14.42 -75.17 10.75
N GLY A 540 14.21 -76.47 10.93
CA GLY A 540 15.26 -77.49 10.95
C GLY A 540 16.01 -77.58 9.61
N LYS A 541 15.28 -77.60 8.48
CA LYS A 541 15.87 -77.65 7.12
C LYS A 541 16.64 -76.37 6.76
N LEU A 542 16.18 -75.19 7.18
CA LEU A 542 16.90 -73.93 6.99
C LEU A 542 18.19 -73.87 7.81
N LYS A 543 18.17 -74.38 9.04
CA LYS A 543 19.34 -74.48 9.92
C LYS A 543 20.34 -75.54 9.43
N GLU A 544 19.86 -76.63 8.85
CA GLU A 544 20.69 -77.68 8.26
C GLU A 544 21.37 -77.25 6.95
N ASN A 545 20.67 -76.50 6.09
CA ASN A 545 21.26 -75.93 4.87
C ASN A 545 22.33 -74.88 5.17
N SER A 546 22.08 -73.97 6.13
CA SER A 546 23.10 -73.02 6.61
C SER A 546 24.34 -73.74 7.17
N SER A 547 24.14 -74.82 7.94
CA SER A 547 25.21 -75.63 8.53
C SER A 547 26.00 -76.46 7.49
N ARG A 548 25.37 -76.87 6.38
CA ARG A 548 26.04 -77.55 5.26
C ARG A 548 26.91 -76.60 4.45
N VAL A 549 26.45 -75.38 4.21
CA VAL A 549 27.20 -74.35 3.46
C VAL A 549 28.44 -73.89 4.23
N THR A 550 28.32 -73.67 5.55
CA THR A 550 29.47 -73.34 6.42
C THR A 550 30.48 -74.49 6.51
N LYS A 551 30.04 -75.75 6.66
CA LYS A 551 30.95 -76.92 6.62
C LYS A 551 31.66 -77.11 5.27
N LEU A 552 31.01 -76.78 4.16
CA LEU A 552 31.64 -76.81 2.84
C LEU A 552 32.63 -75.65 2.66
N ALA A 553 32.28 -74.44 3.11
CA ALA A 553 33.18 -73.28 3.08
C ALA A 553 34.45 -73.53 3.89
N GLU A 554 34.35 -74.09 5.10
CA GLU A 554 35.52 -74.46 5.92
C GLU A 554 36.38 -75.56 5.26
N ARG A 555 35.76 -76.53 4.57
CA ARG A 555 36.48 -77.63 3.91
C ARG A 555 37.29 -77.17 2.69
N TYR A 556 36.82 -76.16 1.96
CA TYR A 556 37.48 -75.67 0.75
C TYR A 556 38.32 -74.40 0.96
N LEU A 557 38.30 -73.80 2.15
CA LEU A 557 39.10 -72.61 2.51
C LEU A 557 40.60 -72.77 2.21
N PRO A 558 41.29 -73.88 2.58
CA PRO A 558 42.71 -74.05 2.26
C PRO A 558 43.01 -74.05 0.76
N LYS A 559 42.10 -74.62 -0.05
CA LYS A 559 42.23 -74.63 -1.52
C LYS A 559 41.99 -73.25 -2.13
N ALA A 560 41.02 -72.49 -1.60
CA ALA A 560 40.73 -71.14 -2.06
C ALA A 560 41.88 -70.17 -1.74
N VAL A 561 42.43 -70.24 -0.52
CA VAL A 561 43.56 -69.38 -0.10
C VAL A 561 44.83 -69.73 -0.89
N LEU A 562 45.14 -71.01 -1.09
CA LEU A 562 46.28 -71.43 -1.91
C LEU A 562 46.13 -70.96 -3.37
N GLY A 563 44.94 -71.11 -3.96
CA GLY A 563 44.66 -70.63 -5.32
C GLY A 563 44.87 -69.12 -5.46
N GLN A 564 44.43 -68.33 -4.48
CA GLN A 564 44.58 -66.88 -4.51
C GLN A 564 46.05 -66.45 -4.35
N ILE A 565 46.80 -67.09 -3.45
CA ILE A 565 48.23 -66.85 -3.27
C ILE A 565 48.98 -67.18 -4.57
N ALA A 566 48.70 -68.33 -5.19
CA ALA A 566 49.30 -68.75 -6.45
C ALA A 566 48.96 -67.82 -7.64
N LEU A 567 47.72 -67.32 -7.74
CA LEU A 567 47.32 -66.37 -8.78
C LEU A 567 48.01 -65.00 -8.64
N SER A 568 48.39 -64.65 -7.42
CA SER A 568 49.06 -63.37 -7.14
C SER A 568 50.60 -63.45 -7.22
N LEU A 569 51.15 -64.64 -7.50
CA LEU A 569 52.60 -64.89 -7.55
C LEU A 569 53.25 -64.18 -8.74
N PRO A 570 54.17 -63.22 -8.53
CA PRO A 570 54.99 -62.68 -9.60
C PRO A 570 56.06 -63.69 -10.03
N PRO A 571 56.53 -63.67 -11.29
CA PRO A 571 57.48 -64.64 -11.82
C PRO A 571 58.84 -64.64 -11.08
N GLU A 572 59.17 -63.54 -10.41
CA GLU A 572 60.40 -63.38 -9.62
C GLU A 572 60.37 -64.10 -8.25
N ILE A 573 59.19 -64.50 -7.76
CA ILE A 573 59.02 -65.18 -6.47
C ILE A 573 58.74 -66.66 -6.69
N LYS A 574 59.47 -67.52 -5.98
CA LYS A 574 59.20 -68.96 -5.94
C LYS A 574 58.87 -69.38 -4.51
N LEU A 575 57.71 -70.00 -4.31
CA LEU A 575 57.34 -70.59 -3.03
C LEU A 575 57.98 -71.98 -2.91
N LEU A 576 58.68 -72.20 -1.80
CA LEU A 576 59.39 -73.44 -1.50
C LEU A 576 58.60 -74.32 -0.54
N ARG A 577 57.93 -73.73 0.44
CA ARG A 577 57.13 -74.46 1.42
C ARG A 577 55.85 -73.72 1.75
N PHE A 578 54.77 -74.47 1.84
CA PHE A 578 53.46 -74.02 2.30
C PHE A 578 53.07 -74.92 3.47
N ASP A 579 53.00 -74.35 4.67
CA ASP A 579 52.58 -75.06 5.87
C ASP A 579 51.25 -74.51 6.36
N LEU A 580 50.29 -75.41 6.59
CA LEU A 580 48.95 -75.06 7.04
C LEU A 580 48.79 -75.56 8.47
N ASP A 581 48.85 -74.66 9.44
CA ASP A 581 48.71 -75.03 10.84
C ASP A 581 47.22 -75.18 11.16
N ASP A 582 46.74 -76.43 11.24
CA ASP A 582 45.33 -76.78 11.55
C ASP A 582 45.10 -76.90 13.07
N GLN A 583 45.75 -76.03 13.84
CA GLN A 583 45.51 -75.95 15.28
C GLN A 583 44.22 -75.17 15.57
N LYS A 584 43.18 -75.89 16.00
CA LYS A 584 42.06 -75.28 16.74
C LYS A 584 42.62 -74.61 17.99
N ILE A 585 42.53 -73.28 18.06
CA ILE A 585 42.82 -72.54 19.28
C ILE A 585 41.77 -72.95 20.33
N THR A 586 42.16 -73.83 21.25
CA THR A 586 41.41 -74.14 22.48
C THR A 586 41.83 -73.18 23.58
N THR A 587 41.26 -71.97 23.57
CA THR A 587 41.07 -71.14 24.77
C THR A 587 39.82 -70.27 24.57
N PRO A 588 38.87 -70.25 25.54
CA PRO A 588 37.57 -69.64 25.33
C PRO A 588 37.63 -68.13 25.61
N SER A 589 37.65 -67.32 24.55
CA SER A 589 37.26 -65.91 24.62
C SER A 589 36.01 -65.69 23.78
N LYS A 590 35.00 -65.06 24.39
CA LYS A 590 33.69 -64.80 23.79
C LYS A 590 33.80 -63.73 22.69
N SER A 591 34.21 -64.13 21.49
CA SER A 591 33.91 -63.41 20.23
C SER A 591 34.28 -64.16 18.95
N ASP A 592 35.05 -65.26 19.01
CA ASP A 592 35.59 -65.88 17.79
C ASP A 592 35.02 -67.29 17.57
N GLN A 593 33.76 -67.36 17.14
CA GLN A 593 33.25 -68.53 16.42
C GLN A 593 33.30 -68.18 14.94
N TYR A 594 34.33 -68.62 14.23
CA TYR A 594 34.36 -69.13 12.84
C TYR A 594 35.81 -69.12 12.30
N GLY A 595 36.34 -70.33 12.02
CA GLY A 595 37.30 -70.61 10.93
C GLY A 595 38.62 -69.84 10.77
N ILE A 596 39.22 -69.24 11.80
CA ILE A 596 40.53 -68.58 11.65
C ILE A 596 41.65 -69.62 11.49
N ARG A 597 42.39 -69.61 10.37
CA ARG A 597 43.56 -70.46 10.13
C ARG A 597 44.84 -69.63 9.93
N ARG A 598 45.97 -70.09 10.49
CA ARG A 598 47.31 -69.51 10.25
C ARG A 598 48.05 -70.36 9.22
N ILE A 599 48.61 -69.69 8.23
CA ILE A 599 49.32 -70.30 7.11
C ILE A 599 50.74 -69.73 7.08
N THR A 600 51.74 -70.60 7.03
CA THR A 600 53.14 -70.18 6.93
C THR A 600 53.66 -70.44 5.53
N LEU A 601 54.11 -69.39 4.86
CA LEU A 601 54.67 -69.41 3.52
C LEU A 601 56.17 -69.21 3.59
N GLN A 602 56.95 -70.09 2.97
CA GLN A 602 58.38 -69.89 2.77
C GLN A 602 58.69 -69.83 1.28
N GLY A 603 59.48 -68.86 0.87
CA GLY A 603 59.84 -68.67 -0.52
C GLY A 603 61.15 -67.93 -0.68
N ILE A 604 61.57 -67.82 -1.94
CA ILE A 604 62.74 -67.06 -2.37
C ILE A 604 62.33 -66.03 -3.41
N VAL A 605 62.95 -64.85 -3.36
CA VAL A 605 62.84 -63.81 -4.38
C VAL A 605 64.12 -63.80 -5.20
N THR A 606 63.97 -63.91 -6.51
CA THR A 606 65.05 -63.88 -7.51
C THR A 606 65.02 -62.53 -8.25
N GLY A 607 66.16 -62.00 -8.66
CA GLY A 607 66.22 -60.72 -9.39
C GLY A 607 67.42 -59.85 -9.00
N ASN A 608 67.33 -58.54 -9.22
CA ASN A 608 68.38 -57.61 -8.84
C ASN A 608 68.34 -57.33 -7.32
N ARG A 609 69.48 -57.44 -6.62
CA ARG A 609 69.63 -57.28 -5.16
C ARG A 609 68.94 -56.05 -4.59
N HIS A 610 68.98 -54.92 -5.29
CA HIS A 610 68.36 -53.67 -4.83
C HIS A 610 66.83 -53.67 -4.87
N ASN A 611 66.21 -54.60 -5.61
CA ASN A 611 64.75 -54.62 -5.84
C ASN A 611 64.05 -55.79 -5.13
N MET A 612 64.76 -56.77 -4.58
CA MET A 612 64.16 -57.99 -4.00
C MET A 612 63.23 -57.67 -2.83
N GLU A 613 63.61 -56.74 -1.94
CA GLU A 613 62.76 -56.33 -0.81
C GLU A 613 61.49 -55.62 -1.26
N PHE A 614 61.61 -54.77 -2.29
CA PHE A 614 60.46 -54.06 -2.86
C PHE A 614 59.48 -55.03 -3.54
N ILE A 615 59.99 -56.04 -4.25
CA ILE A 615 59.19 -57.08 -4.89
C ILE A 615 58.41 -57.89 -3.83
N LEU A 616 59.07 -58.27 -2.73
CA LEU A 616 58.43 -58.97 -1.61
C LEU A 616 57.34 -58.12 -0.95
N ALA A 617 57.62 -56.85 -0.64
CA ALA A 617 56.65 -55.95 -0.02
C ALA A 617 55.42 -55.71 -0.92
N LYS A 618 55.64 -55.55 -2.24
CA LYS A 618 54.56 -55.40 -3.22
C LYS A 618 53.68 -56.65 -3.29
N TYR A 619 54.29 -57.84 -3.24
CA TYR A 619 53.56 -59.10 -3.23
C TYR A 619 52.71 -59.29 -1.97
N ILE A 620 53.26 -59.02 -0.78
CA ILE A 620 52.52 -59.10 0.50
C ILE A 620 51.33 -58.15 0.50
N ARG A 621 51.52 -56.92 0.04
CA ARG A 621 50.43 -55.94 -0.07
C ARG A 621 49.31 -56.43 -1.00
N LYS A 622 49.65 -57.11 -2.11
CA LYS A 622 48.67 -57.65 -3.06
C LYS A 622 47.86 -58.81 -2.47
N ILE A 623 48.47 -59.63 -1.62
CA ILE A 623 47.79 -60.75 -0.95
C ILE A 623 46.79 -60.26 0.11
N ILE A 624 47.15 -59.24 0.89
CA ILE A 624 46.27 -58.66 1.94
C ILE A 624 45.02 -57.98 1.34
N GLN A 625 45.04 -57.56 0.07
CA GLN A 625 43.86 -57.00 -0.60
C GLN A 625 42.77 -58.03 -0.95
N SER A 626 43.00 -59.32 -0.69
CA SER A 626 42.04 -60.38 -0.98
C SER A 626 40.95 -60.49 0.11
N SER A 627 39.75 -60.94 -0.28
CA SER A 627 38.58 -61.00 0.61
C SER A 627 38.64 -62.05 1.71
N PHE A 628 39.64 -62.95 1.69
CA PHE A 628 39.75 -64.10 2.59
C PHE A 628 40.98 -64.04 3.50
N ILE A 629 41.83 -63.01 3.35
CA ILE A 629 43.07 -62.84 4.10
C ILE A 629 42.98 -61.57 4.92
N ASP A 630 43.01 -61.71 6.24
CA ASP A 630 42.90 -60.58 7.16
C ASP A 630 44.25 -59.89 7.37
N SER A 631 45.34 -60.67 7.42
CA SER A 631 46.69 -60.13 7.61
C SER A 631 47.78 -61.06 7.09
N ALA A 632 48.92 -60.48 6.71
CA ALA A 632 50.15 -61.20 6.36
C ALA A 632 51.36 -60.47 6.94
N ILE A 633 52.21 -61.19 7.68
CA ILE A 633 53.36 -60.64 8.41
C ILE A 633 54.63 -61.39 8.00
N VAL A 634 55.69 -60.68 7.62
CA VAL A 634 57.02 -61.28 7.41
C VAL A 634 57.62 -61.59 8.77
N VAL A 635 57.91 -62.86 9.02
CA VAL A 635 58.50 -63.33 10.28
C VAL A 635 60.03 -63.32 10.16
N GLU A 636 60.55 -63.80 9.04
CA GLU A 636 61.99 -63.88 8.79
C GLU A 636 62.29 -63.49 7.34
N LYS A 637 63.41 -62.80 7.14
CA LYS A 637 64.00 -62.54 5.82
C LYS A 637 65.52 -62.64 5.93
N ALA A 638 66.16 -63.35 5.01
CA ALA A 638 67.61 -63.52 4.97
C ALA A 638 68.10 -63.59 3.52
N THR A 639 69.34 -63.16 3.29
CA THR A 639 69.99 -63.35 1.99
C THR A 639 70.59 -64.74 1.94
N ASP A 640 70.24 -65.52 0.92
CA ASP A 640 70.65 -66.91 0.75
C ASP A 640 71.16 -67.14 -0.68
N ILE A 641 71.78 -68.28 -0.94
CA ILE A 641 72.27 -68.65 -2.27
C ILE A 641 71.47 -69.85 -2.77
N TYR A 642 70.74 -69.67 -3.87
CA TYR A 642 69.97 -70.73 -4.51
C TYR A 642 70.40 -70.90 -5.97
N MET A 643 70.82 -72.10 -6.34
CA MET A 643 71.32 -72.43 -7.70
C MET A 643 72.41 -71.45 -8.19
N ASN A 644 73.41 -71.17 -7.35
CA ASN A 644 74.53 -70.24 -7.58
C ASN A 644 74.18 -68.75 -7.78
N ASN A 645 72.95 -68.33 -7.52
CA ASN A 645 72.54 -66.91 -7.51
C ASN A 645 72.16 -66.45 -6.11
N GLU A 646 72.46 -65.19 -5.79
CA GLU A 646 72.03 -64.53 -4.55
C GLU A 646 70.50 -64.31 -4.61
N VAL A 647 69.77 -64.77 -3.59
CA VAL A 647 68.31 -64.68 -3.49
C VAL A 647 67.92 -64.18 -2.09
N LEU A 648 66.74 -63.58 -1.97
CA LEU A 648 66.17 -63.23 -0.67
C LEU A 648 65.22 -64.34 -0.23
N SER A 649 65.58 -65.12 0.78
CA SER A 649 64.68 -66.07 1.42
C SER A 649 63.77 -65.36 2.41
N PHE A 650 62.51 -65.76 2.46
CA PHE A 650 61.52 -65.16 3.36
C PHE A 650 60.56 -66.20 3.94
N THR A 651 60.10 -65.94 5.16
CA THR A 651 59.00 -66.64 5.82
C THR A 651 57.90 -65.63 6.17
N VAL A 652 56.68 -65.87 5.69
CA VAL A 652 55.50 -65.02 5.91
C VAL A 652 54.40 -65.83 6.58
N GLN A 653 53.84 -65.31 7.67
CA GLN A 653 52.64 -65.86 8.31
C GLN A 653 51.40 -65.09 7.87
N VAL A 654 50.40 -65.82 7.39
CA VAL A 654 49.14 -65.30 6.85
C VAL A 654 47.99 -65.78 7.72
N LYS A 655 47.11 -64.87 8.14
CA LYS A 655 45.87 -65.17 8.86
C LYS A 655 44.70 -65.08 7.87
N ALA A 656 43.94 -66.17 7.71
CA ALA A 656 42.78 -66.24 6.84
C ALA A 656 41.52 -66.60 7.63
N ALA A 657 40.38 -65.98 7.32
CA ALA A 657 39.09 -66.21 7.96
C ALA A 657 37.93 -66.14 6.96
N VAL A 658 36.80 -66.76 7.31
CA VAL A 658 35.54 -66.73 6.54
C VAL A 658 34.61 -65.69 7.19
N ASP A 659 34.72 -64.43 6.80
CA ASP A 659 33.79 -63.39 7.25
C ASP A 659 32.45 -63.49 6.50
N GLU A 660 31.33 -63.76 7.21
CA GLU A 660 29.98 -63.70 6.64
C GLU A 660 29.54 -62.26 6.25
N ILE A 661 30.25 -61.22 6.71
CA ILE A 661 29.74 -59.84 6.68
C ILE A 661 30.19 -59.03 5.45
N LYS A 662 31.31 -59.37 4.80
CA LYS A 662 31.88 -58.55 3.70
C LYS A 662 31.21 -58.74 2.31
N LEU A 663 30.26 -59.67 2.17
CA LEU A 663 29.45 -59.80 0.95
C LEU A 663 28.30 -58.78 0.86
N SER A 664 28.01 -58.05 1.95
CA SER A 664 26.89 -57.10 1.99
C SER A 664 27.26 -55.65 1.63
N GLU A 665 28.52 -55.24 1.77
CA GLU A 665 28.91 -53.83 1.55
C GLU A 665 29.29 -53.48 0.10
N LYS A 666 29.45 -54.46 -0.80
CA LYS A 666 29.73 -54.20 -2.22
C LYS A 666 28.50 -53.96 -3.10
N LYS A 667 27.30 -53.86 -2.50
CA LYS A 667 26.04 -53.54 -3.21
C LYS A 667 25.56 -52.08 -3.02
N LYS A 668 26.39 -51.22 -2.42
CA LYS A 668 26.17 -49.76 -2.42
C LYS A 668 27.37 -49.04 -3.03
N THR A 669 27.48 -49.15 -4.34
CA THR A 669 28.04 -48.13 -5.24
C THR A 669 27.23 -48.15 -6.52
#